data_AF-A0A383VU04-F1
#
_entry.id   AF-A0A383VU04-F1
#
_cell.length_a   1.000
_cell.length_b   1.000
_cell.length_c   1.000
_cell.angle_alpha   90.00
_cell.angle_beta   90.00
_cell.angle_gamma   90.00
#
_symmetry.space_group_name_H-M   'P 1'
#
loop_
_entity.id
_entity.type
_entity.pdbx_description
1 polymer ?
#
loop_
_entity_poly.entity_id
_entity_poly.type
_entity_poly.pdbx_seq_one_letter_code
_entity_poly.pdbx_strand_id
1 'polypeptide(L)'
;MSHNIVAVAALVLLCAASAQASRWSLESDQQGRNLLQTPNCTRVDLNCATCRFQRVPGTRRSELKCSTCDIGYKLRRDGTSKHCDCAPGLYMDGDTCKSCTPGSFCPGGDALGSSPQSVCPDGLATTFAGAKSEAQCFTKAGYGRVATKQTDGKVSLTGVVCPVGTYNVGKNTAGCQKCGAGLTTAGNTTTVAAGCVAPAGSYLDKGIGKLCQRGTYSTALNNASSCTPCPDGITTEAEGSDNSNLCILAAKGHYINPANASQALECDYNTYQDEEAAVTECKPCPHGWKTKEKGATGVALCLAPPGFELVGTGENDTITECAVGWYKADWNRNACVKCGTDIITAATGSVSKDACLVPAGYGLTSLSPDMVAEPCKANTYGHSVDRVAVANARCTACPMNMFTLDVLNNATRVDLYTSEAACLVQPGWGTTSTIPQQCPVGTFNVGKNRLPCQQCPAGMTTEAVEQTSDAACVVQPGWAMGADGIPAPCNKGSYSTGGTEGSPNGTCVNCAAPYSTQEDEATNATECAVCAPGYGGVEGDCEVCANGYYSYGGGSKDVACTKCADGSTSAKHATHPQQCYSTLIDARKDVFAVANETITWTVDAAQTAADCGTACTASAGCVMYRFDIADTETGAGTCKLYPKTDAGSYQVGFKVADGADYVVWRVDQAIGTALTDQSAAAAANNTVTCMAACNKAAECEGFHLTGTTCTLMSSVLEQAALSMFQVRGVQLYSDIPYQGV
;
A
#
# COMPACT_ATOMS: atom_id res chain seq x y z
N MET A 1 -55.65 6.70 56.93
CA MET A 1 -55.90 5.25 56.84
C MET A 1 -54.71 4.57 57.51
N SER A 2 -54.77 4.36 58.83
CA SER A 2 -55.19 3.09 59.49
C SER A 2 -54.08 2.03 59.36
N HIS A 3 -53.44 1.53 60.41
CA HIS A 3 -53.94 0.68 61.53
C HIS A 3 -52.98 0.86 62.75
N ASN A 4 -53.39 1.09 64.02
CA ASN A 4 -54.00 0.20 65.04
C ASN A 4 -53.28 -1.17 65.17
N ILE A 5 -52.89 -1.78 66.32
CA ILE A 5 -53.24 -1.66 67.74
C ILE A 5 -52.29 -2.57 68.57
N VAL A 6 -51.93 -2.12 69.79
CA VAL A 6 -51.70 -2.85 71.08
C VAL A 6 -50.64 -3.97 71.23
N ALA A 7 -49.70 -3.77 72.16
CA ALA A 7 -49.31 -4.75 73.18
C ALA A 7 -48.74 -4.05 74.43
N VAL A 8 -49.32 -4.39 75.60
CA VAL A 8 -49.04 -3.88 76.95
C VAL A 8 -48.33 -4.96 77.75
N ALA A 9 -47.32 -4.62 78.56
CA ALA A 9 -47.06 -5.29 79.84
C ALA A 9 -46.07 -4.49 80.71
N ALA A 10 -46.50 -4.22 81.95
CA ALA A 10 -45.78 -3.56 83.02
C ALA A 10 -45.44 -4.56 84.15
N LEU A 11 -44.37 -4.30 84.91
CA LEU A 11 -44.06 -4.91 86.22
C LEU A 11 -43.15 -3.92 86.98
N VAL A 12 -43.60 -3.13 87.98
CA VAL A 12 -44.09 -3.41 89.36
C VAL A 12 -42.94 -3.81 90.31
N LEU A 13 -42.42 -2.92 91.18
CA LEU A 13 -42.88 -2.49 92.53
C LEU A 13 -42.99 -3.63 93.58
N LEU A 14 -42.20 -3.53 94.66
CA LEU A 14 -42.21 -4.32 95.90
C LEU A 14 -41.57 -3.43 96.98
N CYS A 15 -41.91 -3.40 98.27
CA CYS A 15 -42.84 -4.10 99.18
C CYS A 15 -42.85 -3.24 100.49
N ALA A 16 -43.74 -3.31 101.49
CA ALA A 16 -44.31 -4.44 102.24
C ALA A 16 -45.52 -3.93 103.09
N ALA A 17 -46.68 -4.61 103.15
CA ALA A 17 -47.11 -5.72 104.03
C ALA A 17 -47.44 -5.28 105.49
N SER A 18 -48.73 -5.19 105.88
CA SER A 18 -49.56 -6.19 106.63
C SER A 18 -49.13 -6.37 108.12
N ALA A 19 -49.96 -6.50 109.17
CA ALA A 19 -51.33 -6.99 109.31
C ALA A 19 -51.90 -6.70 110.74
N GLN A 20 -53.25 -6.72 110.83
CA GLN A 20 -54.12 -7.30 111.88
C GLN A 20 -54.37 -6.71 113.29
N ALA A 21 -55.68 -6.82 113.63
CA ALA A 21 -56.35 -6.99 114.93
C ALA A 21 -56.54 -5.73 115.79
N SER A 22 -57.65 -5.48 116.51
CA SER A 22 -59.01 -6.03 116.60
C SER A 22 -59.76 -5.21 117.69
N ARG A 23 -61.11 -5.17 117.63
CA ARG A 23 -62.07 -4.92 118.74
C ARG A 23 -62.33 -3.49 119.27
N TRP A 24 -63.63 -3.12 119.17
CA TRP A 24 -64.52 -2.55 120.22
C TRP A 24 -64.15 -1.16 120.79
N SER A 25 -65.05 -0.23 121.14
CA SER A 25 -66.51 -0.10 121.20
C SER A 25 -66.80 1.36 121.60
N LEU A 26 -68.03 1.84 121.33
CA LEU A 26 -68.67 3.01 121.99
C LEU A 26 -67.98 4.36 121.67
N GLU A 27 -68.62 5.52 121.63
CA GLU A 27 -69.75 6.07 122.37
C GLU A 27 -70.83 6.61 121.40
N SER A 28 -72.07 6.15 121.51
CA SER A 28 -73.15 6.83 122.25
C SER A 28 -73.36 8.30 121.83
N ASP A 29 -74.33 8.47 120.95
CA ASP A 29 -75.50 9.33 121.18
C ASP A 29 -75.41 10.21 122.45
N GLN A 30 -75.25 11.53 122.27
CA GLN A 30 -75.83 12.53 123.17
C GLN A 30 -76.14 13.82 122.40
N GLN A 31 -77.43 14.01 122.21
CA GLN A 31 -78.11 15.26 121.86
C GLN A 31 -77.51 16.47 122.60
N GLY A 32 -77.28 17.57 121.88
CA GLY A 32 -76.75 18.79 122.49
C GLY A 32 -76.73 20.03 121.61
N ARG A 33 -77.93 20.51 121.24
CA ARG A 33 -78.30 21.90 120.88
C ARG A 33 -77.49 22.63 119.78
N ASN A 34 -78.14 22.80 118.62
CA ASN A 34 -77.82 23.81 117.61
C ASN A 34 -77.75 25.23 118.21
N LEU A 35 -76.66 25.95 117.94
CA LEU A 35 -76.62 27.42 117.99
C LEU A 35 -76.40 27.93 116.55
N LEU A 36 -77.49 28.47 115.97
CA LEU A 36 -77.53 29.17 114.69
C LEU A 36 -76.88 30.56 114.81
N GLN A 37 -75.58 30.70 114.61
CA GLN A 37 -74.94 31.96 114.21
C GLN A 37 -73.71 31.70 113.32
N THR A 38 -73.71 32.23 112.09
CA THR A 38 -72.55 32.22 111.18
C THR A 38 -71.48 33.22 111.67
N PRO A 39 -70.22 32.81 111.90
CA PRO A 39 -69.19 33.71 112.43
C PRO A 39 -68.66 34.70 111.38
N ASN A 40 -68.44 35.96 111.79
CA ASN A 40 -67.84 37.00 110.93
C ASN A 40 -66.30 36.89 110.95
N CYS A 41 -65.73 36.46 109.84
CA CYS A 41 -64.31 36.09 109.71
C CYS A 41 -63.35 37.29 109.58
N THR A 42 -63.84 38.46 109.15
CA THR A 42 -63.01 39.67 108.98
C THR A 42 -62.48 40.27 110.28
N ARG A 43 -63.04 39.84 111.43
CA ARG A 43 -62.56 40.21 112.76
C ARG A 43 -61.30 39.47 113.20
N VAL A 44 -61.02 38.31 112.59
CA VAL A 44 -59.81 37.52 112.88
C VAL A 44 -58.63 38.07 112.07
N ASP A 45 -58.90 38.35 110.81
CA ASP A 45 -57.98 38.90 109.83
C ASP A 45 -58.83 39.49 108.70
N LEU A 46 -58.45 40.67 108.20
CA LEU A 46 -59.19 41.39 107.17
C LEU A 46 -59.43 40.54 105.91
N ASN A 47 -58.47 39.68 105.55
CA ASN A 47 -58.48 38.87 104.33
C ASN A 47 -58.83 37.39 104.59
N CYS A 48 -59.57 37.13 105.68
CA CYS A 48 -60.03 35.78 106.03
C CYS A 48 -61.35 35.41 105.36
N ALA A 49 -61.29 34.56 104.33
CA ALA A 49 -62.45 34.09 103.57
C ALA A 49 -63.37 33.16 104.39
N THR A 50 -62.79 32.21 105.13
CA THR A 50 -63.55 31.33 106.02
C THR A 50 -62.84 31.17 107.35
N CYS A 51 -63.62 31.09 108.41
CA CYS A 51 -63.14 30.98 109.78
C CYS A 51 -63.96 29.92 110.53
N ARG A 52 -63.29 29.26 111.46
CA ARG A 52 -63.91 28.25 112.31
C ARG A 52 -63.49 28.48 113.76
N PHE A 53 -64.39 28.17 114.68
CA PHE A 53 -64.04 28.14 116.10
C PHE A 53 -63.14 26.94 116.34
N GLN A 54 -61.89 27.22 116.72
CA GLN A 54 -60.94 26.19 117.10
C GLN A 54 -60.69 26.31 118.60
N ARG A 55 -60.81 25.19 119.31
CA ARG A 55 -60.56 25.13 120.75
C ARG A 55 -59.09 25.43 121.01
N VAL A 56 -58.80 26.37 121.91
CA VAL A 56 -57.41 26.68 122.29
C VAL A 56 -56.86 25.51 123.11
N PRO A 57 -55.79 24.84 122.67
CA PRO A 57 -55.22 23.71 123.39
C PRO A 57 -54.93 24.10 124.85
N GLY A 58 -55.44 23.31 125.81
CA GLY A 58 -55.27 23.57 127.25
C GLY A 58 -56.32 24.46 127.91
N THR A 59 -57.31 25.01 127.18
CA THR A 59 -58.41 25.78 127.79
C THR A 59 -59.79 25.32 127.31
N ARG A 60 -60.85 25.70 128.04
CA ARG A 60 -62.24 25.52 127.57
C ARG A 60 -62.70 26.61 126.59
N ARG A 61 -61.84 27.57 126.26
CA ARG A 61 -62.15 28.67 125.34
C ARG A 61 -61.95 28.22 123.90
N SER A 62 -62.86 28.62 123.03
CA SER A 62 -62.75 28.46 121.58
C SER A 62 -62.52 29.84 120.98
N GLU A 63 -61.48 29.97 120.17
CA GLU A 63 -61.18 31.21 119.44
C GLU A 63 -61.51 31.02 117.97
N LEU A 64 -62.06 32.07 117.36
CA LEU A 64 -62.32 32.09 115.93
C LEU A 64 -60.98 32.24 115.22
N LYS A 65 -60.57 31.23 114.45
CA LYS A 65 -59.32 31.22 113.69
C LYS A 65 -59.61 31.11 112.20
N CYS A 66 -58.78 31.76 111.38
CA CYS A 66 -58.94 31.68 109.95
C CYS A 66 -58.60 30.28 109.43
N SER A 67 -59.48 29.71 108.60
CA SER A 67 -59.31 28.41 107.96
C SER A 67 -58.91 28.52 106.49
N THR A 68 -59.37 29.54 105.77
CA THR A 68 -58.93 29.85 104.39
C THR A 68 -58.88 31.36 104.19
N CYS A 69 -57.91 31.83 103.41
CA CYS A 69 -57.75 33.24 103.08
C CYS A 69 -58.39 33.58 101.72
N ASP A 70 -58.63 34.87 101.48
CA ASP A 70 -59.08 35.38 100.19
C ASP A 70 -58.03 35.16 99.08
N ILE A 71 -58.48 35.22 97.82
CA ILE A 71 -57.61 35.00 96.65
C ILE A 71 -56.46 36.03 96.66
N GLY A 72 -55.23 35.54 96.56
CA GLY A 72 -54.01 36.36 96.68
C GLY A 72 -53.34 36.29 98.04
N TYR A 73 -54.00 35.69 99.04
CA TYR A 73 -53.49 35.49 100.39
C TYR A 73 -53.35 33.99 100.72
N LYS A 74 -52.45 33.65 101.64
CA LYS A 74 -52.21 32.31 102.18
C LYS A 74 -52.15 32.37 103.69
N LEU A 75 -52.51 31.27 104.36
CA LEU A 75 -52.30 31.16 105.80
C LEU A 75 -50.80 31.14 106.14
N ARG A 76 -50.40 31.90 107.17
CA ARG A 76 -49.04 31.91 107.71
C ARG A 76 -48.59 30.50 108.12
N ARG A 77 -47.33 30.17 107.83
CA ARG A 77 -46.70 28.86 108.10
C ARG A 77 -45.90 28.81 109.42
N ASP A 78 -46.18 29.69 110.37
CA ASP A 78 -45.55 29.66 111.70
C ASP A 78 -46.17 28.61 112.65
N GLY A 79 -47.29 27.99 112.23
CA GLY A 79 -47.97 26.93 112.98
C GLY A 79 -48.81 27.43 114.16
N THR A 80 -48.67 28.69 114.55
CA THR A 80 -49.29 29.32 115.71
C THR A 80 -50.29 30.41 115.34
N SER A 81 -49.97 31.26 114.35
CA SER A 81 -50.86 32.31 113.88
C SER A 81 -51.63 31.85 112.63
N LYS A 82 -52.95 32.10 112.63
CA LYS A 82 -53.84 31.79 111.50
C LYS A 82 -54.19 33.10 110.77
N HIS A 83 -53.14 33.83 110.42
CA HIS A 83 -53.20 35.10 109.70
C HIS A 83 -52.96 34.88 108.19
N CYS A 84 -53.47 35.78 107.36
CA CYS A 84 -53.47 35.72 105.91
C CYS A 84 -52.39 36.64 105.34
N ASP A 85 -51.28 36.03 104.91
CA ASP A 85 -50.11 36.70 104.31
C ASP A 85 -50.20 36.68 102.78
N CYS A 86 -49.47 37.55 102.09
CA CYS A 86 -49.45 37.54 100.63
C CYS A 86 -48.96 36.18 100.10
N ALA A 87 -49.70 35.61 99.15
CA ALA A 87 -49.29 34.41 98.46
C ALA A 87 -47.99 34.65 97.65
N PRO A 88 -47.14 33.62 97.43
CA PRO A 88 -45.94 33.76 96.63
C PRO A 88 -46.24 34.32 95.24
N GLY A 89 -45.44 35.28 94.80
CA GLY A 89 -45.66 36.09 93.60
C GLY A 89 -46.23 37.47 93.90
N LEU A 90 -46.76 37.67 95.10
CA LEU A 90 -47.23 38.95 95.59
C LEU A 90 -46.34 39.41 96.76
N TYR A 91 -46.18 40.72 96.91
CA TYR A 91 -45.55 41.33 98.06
C TYR A 91 -46.50 42.32 98.72
N MET A 92 -46.29 42.56 100.01
CA MET A 92 -47.12 43.46 100.79
C MET A 92 -46.68 44.90 100.55
N ASP A 93 -47.56 45.73 100.00
CA ASP A 93 -47.36 47.16 99.80
C ASP A 93 -48.50 47.91 100.51
N GLY A 94 -48.20 48.48 101.69
CA GLY A 94 -49.23 48.93 102.63
C GLY A 94 -50.06 47.75 103.14
N ASP A 95 -51.41 47.87 103.09
CA ASP A 95 -52.38 46.82 103.48
C ASP A 95 -52.81 45.92 102.30
N THR A 96 -52.17 46.01 101.12
CA THR A 96 -52.57 45.30 99.91
C THR A 96 -51.44 44.48 99.27
N CYS A 97 -51.76 43.27 98.82
CA CYS A 97 -50.83 42.42 98.08
C CYS A 97 -50.75 42.84 96.60
N LYS A 98 -49.56 43.27 96.15
CA LYS A 98 -49.28 43.62 94.74
C LYS A 98 -48.36 42.61 94.07
N SER A 99 -48.49 42.43 92.75
CA SER A 99 -47.63 41.53 91.97
C SER A 99 -46.20 42.03 91.91
N CYS A 100 -45.25 41.10 92.07
CA CYS A 100 -43.83 41.37 91.88
C CYS A 100 -43.54 41.91 90.47
N THR A 101 -42.71 42.95 90.33
CA THR A 101 -42.34 43.50 89.02
C THR A 101 -41.27 42.66 88.33
N PRO A 102 -41.22 42.65 86.98
CA PRO A 102 -40.15 41.98 86.23
C PRO A 102 -38.76 42.44 86.68
N GLY A 103 -37.82 41.51 86.81
CA GLY A 103 -36.49 41.73 87.40
C GLY A 103 -36.35 41.27 88.86
N SER A 104 -37.47 41.03 89.56
CA SER A 104 -37.51 40.62 90.96
C SER A 104 -38.42 39.42 91.21
N PHE A 105 -38.27 38.77 92.36
CA PHE A 105 -39.13 37.69 92.85
C PHE A 105 -39.62 37.96 94.27
N CYS A 106 -40.78 37.41 94.60
CA CYS A 106 -41.50 37.66 95.84
C CYS A 106 -41.92 36.31 96.46
N PRO A 107 -41.26 35.83 97.53
CA PRO A 107 -41.62 34.58 98.21
C PRO A 107 -42.97 34.63 98.96
N GLY A 108 -43.59 35.81 99.02
CA GLY A 108 -44.77 36.16 99.83
C GLY A 108 -44.37 37.16 100.91
N GLY A 109 -45.34 37.92 101.44
CA GLY A 109 -45.10 38.97 102.43
C GLY A 109 -45.92 38.74 103.69
N ASP A 110 -45.27 38.85 104.85
CA ASP A 110 -45.95 38.75 106.15
C ASP A 110 -46.72 40.03 106.42
N ALA A 111 -47.99 39.95 106.78
CA ALA A 111 -48.82 41.11 107.09
C ALA A 111 -48.36 41.94 108.31
N LEU A 112 -47.30 41.50 109.02
CA LEU A 112 -46.71 42.19 110.16
C LEU A 112 -45.31 42.78 109.86
N GLY A 113 -44.82 42.72 108.62
CA GLY A 113 -43.52 43.28 108.24
C GLY A 113 -43.41 43.62 106.76
N SER A 114 -42.70 44.70 106.42
CA SER A 114 -42.41 45.07 105.04
C SER A 114 -41.52 44.00 104.39
N SER A 115 -42.10 43.20 103.50
CA SER A 115 -41.34 42.27 102.64
C SER A 115 -41.15 42.90 101.26
N PRO A 116 -40.06 43.67 101.03
CA PRO A 116 -39.79 44.26 99.72
C PRO A 116 -39.54 43.18 98.67
N GLN A 117 -39.74 43.53 97.40
CA GLN A 117 -39.40 42.65 96.29
C GLN A 117 -37.90 42.27 96.35
N SER A 118 -37.57 40.98 96.21
CA SER A 118 -36.18 40.52 96.18
C SER A 118 -35.67 40.58 94.74
N VAL A 119 -34.63 41.37 94.48
CA VAL A 119 -34.02 41.50 93.14
C VAL A 119 -33.35 40.19 92.76
N CYS A 120 -33.46 39.77 91.50
CA CYS A 120 -32.71 38.62 91.02
C CYS A 120 -31.19 38.88 91.11
N PRO A 121 -30.38 37.84 91.41
CA PRO A 121 -28.92 37.94 91.38
C PRO A 121 -28.40 38.49 90.05
N ASP A 122 -27.25 39.17 90.08
CA ASP A 122 -26.63 39.74 88.89
C ASP A 122 -26.49 38.73 87.75
N GLY A 123 -26.77 39.17 86.53
CA GLY A 123 -26.84 38.30 85.34
C GLY A 123 -28.16 37.52 85.19
N LEU A 124 -29.09 37.60 86.15
CA LEU A 124 -30.43 36.98 86.07
C LEU A 124 -31.54 38.04 86.17
N ALA A 125 -32.74 37.71 85.67
CA ALA A 125 -33.95 38.53 85.77
C ALA A 125 -35.22 37.68 85.58
N THR A 126 -36.32 38.09 86.21
CA THR A 126 -37.65 37.52 85.90
C THR A 126 -38.22 38.18 84.63
N THR A 127 -38.83 37.39 83.76
CA THR A 127 -39.38 37.86 82.47
C THR A 127 -40.86 38.22 82.54
N PHE A 128 -41.52 37.96 83.68
CA PHE A 128 -42.94 38.17 83.90
C PHE A 128 -43.22 38.68 85.32
N ALA A 129 -44.35 39.37 85.49
CA ALA A 129 -44.80 39.86 86.79
C ALA A 129 -45.38 38.71 87.65
N GLY A 130 -45.16 38.75 88.96
CA GLY A 130 -45.69 37.74 89.88
C GLY A 130 -44.77 36.53 90.15
N ALA A 131 -43.46 36.68 89.93
CA ALA A 131 -42.49 35.63 90.22
C ALA A 131 -42.44 35.32 91.73
N LYS A 132 -42.56 34.03 92.05
CA LYS A 132 -42.80 33.45 93.38
C LYS A 132 -41.54 33.08 94.15
N SER A 133 -40.41 32.92 93.46
CA SER A 133 -39.15 32.52 94.10
C SER A 133 -37.96 32.77 93.17
N GLU A 134 -36.75 32.76 93.73
CA GLU A 134 -35.49 32.91 93.01
C GLU A 134 -35.36 31.91 91.84
N ALA A 135 -35.96 30.72 91.95
CA ALA A 135 -35.98 29.70 90.89
C ALA A 135 -36.54 30.22 89.54
N GLN A 136 -37.37 31.26 89.57
CA GLN A 136 -37.98 31.90 88.40
C GLN A 136 -37.17 33.08 87.86
N CYS A 137 -35.97 33.32 88.39
CA CYS A 137 -34.96 34.17 87.75
C CYS A 137 -34.34 33.42 86.56
N PHE A 138 -34.55 33.96 85.37
CA PHE A 138 -34.00 33.46 84.11
C PHE A 138 -32.72 34.22 83.76
N THR A 139 -31.88 33.65 82.90
CA THR A 139 -30.64 34.28 82.44
C THR A 139 -30.90 35.57 81.65
N LYS A 140 -30.09 36.61 81.89
CA LYS A 140 -29.90 37.69 80.91
C LYS A 140 -29.05 37.15 79.76
N ALA A 141 -29.20 37.70 78.56
CA ALA A 141 -28.40 37.29 77.41
C ALA A 141 -26.90 37.48 77.70
N GLY A 142 -26.06 36.51 77.34
CA GLY A 142 -24.62 36.50 77.64
C GLY A 142 -24.24 36.00 79.05
N TYR A 143 -25.22 35.61 79.87
CA TYR A 143 -25.02 35.03 81.20
C TYR A 143 -25.60 33.61 81.29
N GLY A 144 -24.92 32.71 81.98
CA GLY A 144 -25.38 31.37 82.32
C GLY A 144 -25.82 31.29 83.77
N ARG A 145 -26.79 30.43 84.06
CA ARG A 145 -27.27 30.20 85.42
C ARG A 145 -26.52 29.07 86.10
N VAL A 146 -25.96 29.33 87.28
CA VAL A 146 -25.35 28.33 88.15
C VAL A 146 -26.16 28.25 89.44
N ALA A 147 -26.44 27.03 89.90
CA ALA A 147 -27.14 26.76 91.14
C ALA A 147 -26.16 26.18 92.16
N THR A 148 -26.01 26.83 93.31
CA THR A 148 -25.17 26.36 94.42
C THR A 148 -26.04 25.97 95.60
N LYS A 149 -25.75 24.82 96.21
CA LYS A 149 -26.45 24.33 97.40
C LYS A 149 -25.79 24.96 98.64
N GLN A 150 -26.57 25.73 99.39
CA GLN A 150 -26.12 26.34 100.64
C GLN A 150 -26.19 25.34 101.80
N THR A 151 -25.49 25.65 102.89
CA THR A 151 -25.40 24.83 104.12
C THR A 151 -26.73 24.60 104.83
N ASP A 152 -27.73 25.44 104.58
CA ASP A 152 -29.11 25.30 105.07
C ASP A 152 -29.99 24.38 104.19
N GLY A 153 -29.41 23.79 103.13
CA GLY A 153 -30.10 22.93 102.18
C GLY A 153 -30.90 23.68 101.10
N LYS A 154 -30.92 25.02 101.11
CA LYS A 154 -31.54 25.83 100.05
C LYS A 154 -30.59 26.02 98.86
N VAL A 155 -31.18 26.31 97.71
CA VAL A 155 -30.45 26.53 96.45
C VAL A 155 -30.43 28.03 96.15
N SER A 156 -29.23 28.60 96.04
CA SER A 156 -29.02 29.98 95.59
C SER A 156 -28.58 29.98 94.13
N LEU A 157 -29.04 30.96 93.38
CA LEU A 157 -28.70 31.11 91.96
C LEU A 157 -27.68 32.23 91.78
N THR A 158 -26.81 32.08 90.79
CA THR A 158 -25.88 33.12 90.39
C THR A 158 -25.81 33.17 88.86
N GLY A 159 -25.84 34.38 88.30
CA GLY A 159 -25.56 34.59 86.88
C GLY A 159 -24.06 34.72 86.66
N VAL A 160 -23.50 33.84 85.83
CA VAL A 160 -22.08 33.86 85.47
C VAL A 160 -21.95 34.33 84.03
N VAL A 161 -21.02 35.24 83.76
CA VAL A 161 -20.71 35.69 82.39
C VAL A 161 -20.29 34.49 81.55
N CYS A 162 -20.84 34.33 80.35
CA CYS A 162 -20.39 33.29 79.44
C CYS A 162 -18.98 33.59 78.93
N PRO A 163 -17.98 32.75 79.27
CA PRO A 163 -16.61 32.93 78.78
C PRO A 163 -16.50 32.65 77.28
N VAL A 164 -15.38 33.05 76.68
CA VAL A 164 -15.03 32.73 75.28
C VAL A 164 -15.29 31.25 74.95
N GLY A 165 -15.90 31.00 73.79
CA GLY A 165 -16.30 29.66 73.35
C GLY A 165 -17.63 29.17 73.92
N THR A 166 -18.35 30.02 74.65
CA THR A 166 -19.72 29.75 75.12
C THR A 166 -20.65 30.93 74.89
N TYR A 167 -21.95 30.65 74.77
CA TYR A 167 -22.99 31.66 74.56
C TYR A 167 -24.25 31.34 75.36
N ASN A 168 -25.10 32.33 75.58
CA ASN A 168 -26.46 32.12 76.09
C ASN A 168 -27.40 33.20 75.55
N VAL A 169 -28.51 32.78 74.92
CA VAL A 169 -29.51 33.69 74.33
C VAL A 169 -30.37 34.44 75.35
N GLY A 170 -30.27 34.07 76.64
CA GLY A 170 -31.09 34.62 77.71
C GLY A 170 -32.50 34.04 77.76
N LYS A 171 -33.27 34.48 78.75
CA LYS A 171 -34.67 34.08 79.02
C LYS A 171 -34.85 32.57 79.22
N ASN A 172 -33.79 31.87 79.62
CA ASN A 172 -33.81 30.44 79.93
C ASN A 172 -33.23 30.18 81.31
N THR A 173 -33.24 28.92 81.71
CA THR A 173 -32.73 28.45 83.01
C THR A 173 -31.39 27.75 82.89
N ALA A 174 -30.79 27.75 81.69
CA ALA A 174 -29.58 26.99 81.37
C ALA A 174 -28.30 27.73 81.78
N GLY A 175 -27.22 26.95 81.93
CA GLY A 175 -25.86 27.49 81.98
C GLY A 175 -25.42 28.05 80.62
N CYS A 176 -24.15 28.45 80.51
CA CYS A 176 -23.59 28.85 79.22
C CYS A 176 -23.47 27.63 78.29
N GLN A 177 -24.00 27.76 77.08
CA GLN A 177 -23.96 26.72 76.05
C GLN A 177 -22.61 26.79 75.33
N LYS A 178 -21.93 25.65 75.19
CA LYS A 178 -20.68 25.57 74.43
C LYS A 178 -20.94 25.78 72.93
N CYS A 179 -20.02 26.46 72.26
CA CYS A 179 -19.96 26.43 70.81
C CYS A 179 -19.70 25.00 70.30
N GLY A 180 -20.02 24.76 69.02
CA GLY A 180 -19.66 23.50 68.35
C GLY A 180 -18.16 23.23 68.43
N ALA A 181 -17.75 21.96 68.29
CA ALA A 181 -16.35 21.59 68.39
C ALA A 181 -15.49 22.41 67.41
N GLY A 182 -14.34 22.92 67.88
CA GLY A 182 -13.43 23.75 67.07
C GLY A 182 -13.89 25.21 66.83
N LEU A 183 -15.06 25.62 67.35
CA LEU A 183 -15.53 27.00 67.26
C LEU A 183 -15.29 27.77 68.56
N THR A 184 -15.12 29.08 68.43
CA THR A 184 -14.91 29.99 69.56
C THR A 184 -15.75 31.27 69.38
N THR A 185 -15.74 32.17 70.36
CA THR A 185 -16.43 33.46 70.28
C THR A 185 -15.43 34.61 70.34
N ALA A 186 -15.76 35.77 69.78
CA ALA A 186 -14.88 36.93 69.75
C ALA A 186 -14.55 37.50 71.16
N GLY A 187 -15.40 37.23 72.14
CA GLY A 187 -15.22 37.65 73.52
C GLY A 187 -16.22 37.00 74.45
N ASN A 188 -16.18 37.45 75.71
CA ASN A 188 -17.14 37.06 76.74
C ASN A 188 -18.55 37.61 76.42
N THR A 189 -19.59 37.11 77.10
CA THR A 189 -20.99 37.57 76.98
C THR A 189 -21.67 37.32 75.62
N THR A 190 -21.28 36.30 74.87
CA THR A 190 -21.90 36.02 73.57
C THR A 190 -23.39 35.68 73.73
N THR A 191 -24.25 36.41 73.03
CA THR A 191 -25.71 36.37 73.21
C THR A 191 -26.43 35.51 72.17
N VAL A 192 -25.73 35.00 71.15
CA VAL A 192 -26.34 34.26 70.04
C VAL A 192 -25.43 33.13 69.56
N ALA A 193 -26.03 32.05 69.05
CA ALA A 193 -25.29 30.92 68.49
C ALA A 193 -24.42 31.31 67.29
N ALA A 194 -24.85 32.29 66.50
CA ALA A 194 -24.09 32.83 65.37
C ALA A 194 -22.79 33.54 65.78
N GLY A 195 -22.61 33.85 67.08
CA GLY A 195 -21.36 34.37 67.62
C GLY A 195 -20.28 33.29 67.77
N CYS A 196 -20.62 32.01 67.59
CA CYS A 196 -19.67 30.91 67.50
C CYS A 196 -19.08 30.85 66.08
N VAL A 197 -17.84 31.27 65.94
CA VAL A 197 -17.11 31.39 64.68
C VAL A 197 -15.80 30.59 64.73
N ALA A 198 -15.23 30.26 63.57
CA ALA A 198 -13.98 29.53 63.51
C ALA A 198 -12.80 30.45 63.89
N PRO A 199 -11.85 30.01 64.74
CA PRO A 199 -10.62 30.74 65.01
C PRO A 199 -9.73 30.84 63.76
N ALA A 200 -8.70 31.70 63.82
CA ALA A 200 -7.65 31.74 62.82
C ALA A 200 -7.01 30.34 62.66
N GLY A 201 -6.66 29.97 61.44
CA GLY A 201 -6.23 28.61 61.08
C GLY A 201 -7.38 27.61 60.96
N SER A 202 -8.64 28.01 61.05
CA SER A 202 -9.81 27.14 60.87
C SER A 202 -10.90 27.79 60.02
N TYR A 203 -11.83 26.96 59.55
CA TYR A 203 -13.04 27.36 58.83
C TYR A 203 -14.29 26.65 59.38
N LEU A 204 -15.47 27.18 59.09
CA LEU A 204 -16.76 26.66 59.56
C LEU A 204 -17.34 25.65 58.57
N ASP A 205 -17.46 24.39 58.99
CA ASP A 205 -18.16 23.33 58.25
C ASP A 205 -19.34 22.80 59.07
N LYS A 206 -20.57 23.11 58.64
CA LYS A 206 -21.83 22.60 59.22
C LYS A 206 -21.90 22.69 60.76
N GLY A 207 -21.41 23.79 61.35
CA GLY A 207 -21.46 24.03 62.79
C GLY A 207 -20.28 23.46 63.60
N ILE A 208 -19.22 23.01 62.92
CA ILE A 208 -17.96 22.54 63.51
C ILE A 208 -16.82 23.35 62.89
N GLY A 209 -15.84 23.73 63.69
CA GLY A 209 -14.59 24.35 63.22
C GLY A 209 -13.60 23.28 62.80
N LYS A 210 -13.16 23.32 61.54
CA LYS A 210 -12.12 22.43 61.00
C LYS A 210 -10.86 23.22 60.71
N LEU A 211 -9.70 22.63 61.01
CA LEU A 211 -8.40 23.22 60.68
C LEU A 211 -8.25 23.38 59.16
N CYS A 212 -7.61 24.47 58.76
CA CYS A 212 -7.19 24.67 57.38
C CYS A 212 -6.26 23.53 56.97
N GLN A 213 -6.59 22.85 55.88
CA GLN A 213 -5.72 21.80 55.34
C GLN A 213 -4.42 22.43 54.81
N ARG A 214 -3.36 21.62 54.68
CA ARG A 214 -2.09 22.10 54.12
C ARG A 214 -2.31 22.78 52.76
N GLY A 215 -1.63 23.90 52.56
CA GLY A 215 -1.81 24.76 51.39
C GLY A 215 -2.95 25.76 51.51
N THR A 216 -3.59 25.89 52.67
CA THR A 216 -4.62 26.88 52.94
C THR A 216 -4.45 27.53 54.32
N TYR A 217 -4.94 28.76 54.50
CA TYR A 217 -4.83 29.51 55.75
C TYR A 217 -6.06 30.38 56.05
N SER A 218 -6.21 30.82 57.29
CA SER A 218 -7.20 31.85 57.67
C SER A 218 -6.68 32.76 58.79
N THR A 219 -6.73 34.08 58.61
CA THR A 219 -5.98 35.05 59.44
C THR A 219 -6.71 35.58 60.67
N ALA A 220 -8.02 35.38 60.75
CA ALA A 220 -8.85 35.94 61.81
C ALA A 220 -10.05 35.03 62.12
N LEU A 221 -10.78 35.39 63.18
CA LEU A 221 -12.08 34.81 63.47
C LEU A 221 -13.00 34.99 62.26
N ASN A 222 -13.54 33.88 61.76
CA ASN A 222 -14.28 33.88 60.51
C ASN A 222 -15.46 32.91 60.55
N ASN A 223 -16.42 33.16 59.67
CA ASN A 223 -17.54 32.26 59.38
C ASN A 223 -17.41 31.66 57.96
N ALA A 224 -16.19 31.63 57.41
CA ALA A 224 -15.95 31.16 56.06
C ALA A 224 -16.20 29.66 55.97
N SER A 225 -16.73 29.21 54.83
CA SER A 225 -16.97 27.79 54.54
C SER A 225 -15.73 27.04 54.06
N SER A 226 -14.61 27.74 53.87
CA SER A 226 -13.32 27.21 53.43
C SER A 226 -12.20 28.19 53.81
N CYS A 227 -10.96 27.70 53.90
CA CYS A 227 -9.78 28.53 54.08
C CYS A 227 -9.29 29.16 52.77
N THR A 228 -8.48 30.20 52.87
CA THR A 228 -7.86 30.88 51.73
C THR A 228 -6.68 30.05 51.21
N PRO A 229 -6.57 29.74 49.91
CA PRO A 229 -5.44 28.99 49.37
C PRO A 229 -4.14 29.81 49.42
N CYS A 230 -3.01 29.11 49.57
CA CYS A 230 -1.68 29.65 49.28
C CYS A 230 -1.55 29.99 47.78
N PRO A 231 -0.58 30.84 47.41
CA PRO A 231 -0.24 31.07 46.00
C PRO A 231 0.10 29.76 45.27
N ASP A 232 -0.18 29.70 43.96
CA ASP A 232 0.02 28.50 43.15
C ASP A 232 1.46 27.95 43.30
N GLY A 233 1.56 26.63 43.50
CA GLY A 233 2.83 25.92 43.67
C GLY A 233 3.48 26.08 45.05
N ILE A 234 2.85 26.77 46.00
CA ILE A 234 3.32 26.91 47.40
C ILE A 234 2.32 26.28 48.36
N THR A 235 2.82 25.65 49.42
CA THR A 235 2.03 25.02 50.48
C THR A 235 2.54 25.39 51.87
N THR A 236 1.78 25.02 52.89
CA THR A 236 2.10 25.25 54.30
C THR A 236 2.75 24.00 54.92
N GLU A 237 3.58 24.20 55.94
CA GLU A 237 4.26 23.10 56.64
C GLU A 237 3.27 22.17 57.37
N ALA A 238 2.21 22.75 57.95
CA ALA A 238 1.22 22.01 58.73
C ALA A 238 -0.20 22.50 58.45
N GLU A 239 -1.17 21.67 58.84
CA GLU A 239 -2.58 22.08 58.96
C GLU A 239 -2.76 23.15 60.03
N GLY A 240 -3.83 23.94 59.94
CA GLY A 240 -4.12 24.98 60.93
C GLY A 240 -3.40 26.30 60.69
N SER A 241 -2.87 26.54 59.49
CA SER A 241 -2.10 27.74 59.18
C SER A 241 -2.95 28.99 59.31
N ASP A 242 -2.50 29.95 60.12
CA ASP A 242 -3.23 31.16 60.46
C ASP A 242 -2.70 32.42 59.74
N ASN A 243 -1.74 32.26 58.83
CA ASN A 243 -1.13 33.38 58.13
C ASN A 243 -0.65 32.98 56.73
N SER A 244 -0.77 33.90 55.75
CA SER A 244 -0.22 33.73 54.40
C SER A 244 1.29 33.54 54.41
N ASN A 245 2.00 34.08 55.41
CA ASN A 245 3.44 33.92 55.55
C ASN A 245 3.87 32.51 55.95
N LEU A 246 2.92 31.61 56.26
CA LEU A 246 3.19 30.19 56.49
C LEU A 246 3.16 29.36 55.19
N CYS A 247 2.79 29.98 54.06
CA CYS A 247 2.96 29.42 52.72
C CYS A 247 4.44 29.56 52.32
N ILE A 248 5.29 28.64 52.80
CA ILE A 248 6.76 28.73 52.68
C ILE A 248 7.41 27.55 51.95
N LEU A 249 6.66 26.47 51.73
CA LEU A 249 7.19 25.26 51.10
C LEU A 249 6.74 25.23 49.64
N ALA A 250 7.61 24.85 48.72
CA ALA A 250 7.18 24.54 47.37
C ALA A 250 6.35 23.24 47.40
N ALA A 251 5.24 23.21 46.69
CA ALA A 251 4.52 21.98 46.41
C ALA A 251 5.36 21.07 45.49
N LYS A 252 5.01 19.78 45.45
CA LYS A 252 5.69 18.83 44.54
C LYS A 252 5.65 19.33 43.10
N GLY A 253 6.73 19.09 42.36
CA GLY A 253 6.92 19.58 41.00
C GLY A 253 7.26 21.07 40.90
N HIS A 254 7.44 21.77 42.01
CA HIS A 254 7.80 23.19 42.02
C HIS A 254 9.03 23.47 42.89
N TYR A 255 9.63 24.64 42.69
CA TYR A 255 10.63 25.22 43.57
C TYR A 255 10.32 26.70 43.82
N ILE A 256 10.77 27.23 44.95
CA ILE A 256 10.59 28.63 45.32
C ILE A 256 11.50 29.50 44.45
N ASN A 257 10.92 30.52 43.82
CA ASN A 257 11.67 31.46 43.00
C ASN A 257 12.72 32.21 43.86
N PRO A 258 14.03 32.09 43.56
CA PRO A 258 15.09 32.78 44.32
C PRO A 258 14.92 34.31 44.36
N ALA A 259 14.26 34.89 43.35
CA ALA A 259 14.00 36.32 43.25
C ALA A 259 12.72 36.77 44.00
N ASN A 260 11.81 35.84 44.32
CA ASN A 260 10.56 36.15 45.01
C ASN A 260 10.02 34.92 45.76
N ALA A 261 10.20 34.88 47.08
CA ALA A 261 9.80 33.75 47.93
C ALA A 261 8.28 33.48 47.97
N SER A 262 7.45 34.42 47.50
CA SER A 262 5.99 34.27 47.39
C SER A 262 5.54 33.66 46.05
N GLN A 263 6.48 33.26 45.19
CA GLN A 263 6.21 32.63 43.90
C GLN A 263 6.94 31.29 43.81
N ALA A 264 6.21 30.26 43.36
CA ALA A 264 6.81 29.00 42.96
C ALA A 264 6.88 28.91 41.44
N LEU A 265 7.92 28.25 40.94
CA LEU A 265 8.12 27.93 39.52
C LEU A 265 8.08 26.42 39.35
N GLU A 266 7.46 25.94 38.27
CA GLU A 266 7.48 24.53 37.92
C GLU A 266 8.92 24.05 37.66
N CYS A 267 9.21 22.81 38.05
CA CYS A 267 10.46 22.15 37.66
C CYS A 267 10.59 22.10 36.15
N ASP A 268 11.71 22.60 35.62
CA ASP A 268 12.01 22.55 34.20
C ASP A 268 12.23 21.11 33.72
N TYR A 269 12.27 20.94 32.39
CA TYR A 269 12.51 19.63 31.78
C TYR A 269 13.75 18.93 32.36
N ASN A 270 13.65 17.62 32.51
CA ASN A 270 14.71 16.76 33.05
C ASN A 270 15.01 16.99 34.54
N THR A 271 14.15 17.71 35.26
CA THR A 271 14.24 17.90 36.71
C THR A 271 12.90 17.56 37.37
N TYR A 272 12.92 17.21 38.65
CA TYR A 272 11.74 16.85 39.44
C TYR A 272 11.84 17.33 40.88
N GLN A 273 10.70 17.42 41.55
CA GLN A 273 10.62 17.64 42.99
C GLN A 273 9.54 16.73 43.59
N ASP A 274 9.96 15.79 44.43
CA ASP A 274 9.11 14.77 45.07
C ASP A 274 8.66 15.12 46.48
N GLU A 275 9.20 16.19 47.07
CA GLU A 275 8.98 16.61 48.43
C GLU A 275 8.37 18.01 48.51
N GLU A 276 7.57 18.25 49.55
CA GLU A 276 7.12 19.60 49.91
C GLU A 276 8.22 20.24 50.76
N ALA A 277 9.02 21.11 50.17
CA ALA A 277 10.21 21.66 50.82
C ALA A 277 10.51 23.09 50.37
N ALA A 278 11.20 23.86 51.21
CA ALA A 278 11.69 25.20 50.87
C ALA A 278 12.97 25.10 49.99
N VAL A 279 12.81 24.57 48.78
CA VAL A 279 13.89 24.41 47.80
C VAL A 279 13.87 25.52 46.76
N THR A 280 15.05 25.90 46.27
CA THR A 280 15.22 26.94 45.23
C THR A 280 15.61 26.37 43.87
N GLU A 281 15.70 25.05 43.75
CA GLU A 281 15.98 24.31 42.52
C GLU A 281 15.38 22.91 42.59
N CYS A 282 15.14 22.28 41.44
CA CYS A 282 14.63 20.91 41.35
C CYS A 282 15.76 19.89 41.20
N LYS A 283 15.53 18.66 41.67
CA LYS A 283 16.49 17.55 41.58
C LYS A 283 16.61 17.13 40.10
N PRO A 284 17.83 16.96 39.54
CA PRO A 284 17.97 16.45 38.18
C PRO A 284 17.51 14.99 38.08
N CYS A 285 16.92 14.62 36.95
CA CYS A 285 16.56 13.23 36.67
C CYS A 285 17.82 12.35 36.63
N PRO A 286 17.82 11.19 37.31
CA PRO A 286 18.96 10.28 37.31
C PRO A 286 19.18 9.67 35.92
N HIS A 287 20.39 9.17 35.65
CA HIS A 287 20.71 8.41 34.43
C HIS A 287 20.44 9.14 33.10
N GLY A 288 20.38 10.48 33.13
CA GLY A 288 20.02 11.29 31.97
C GLY A 288 18.57 11.09 31.50
N TRP A 289 17.70 10.52 32.34
CA TRP A 289 16.27 10.41 32.05
C TRP A 289 15.65 11.79 31.83
N LYS A 290 14.55 11.80 31.08
CA LYS A 290 13.85 13.03 30.71
C LYS A 290 12.45 13.02 31.30
N THR A 291 11.93 14.20 31.57
CA THR A 291 10.52 14.37 31.91
C THR A 291 9.74 14.65 30.64
N LYS A 292 8.54 14.06 30.51
CA LYS A 292 7.67 14.29 29.36
C LYS A 292 7.19 15.74 29.30
N GLU A 293 6.91 16.31 30.47
CA GLU A 293 6.36 17.65 30.67
C GLU A 293 7.10 18.32 31.84
N LYS A 294 6.89 19.63 32.03
CA LYS A 294 7.38 20.37 33.21
C LYS A 294 6.60 19.98 34.46
N GLY A 295 7.10 20.38 35.63
CA GLY A 295 6.39 20.19 36.90
C GLY A 295 6.43 18.75 37.42
N ALA A 296 7.48 17.98 37.12
CA ALA A 296 7.56 16.59 37.52
C ALA A 296 7.56 16.43 39.05
N THR A 297 6.52 15.79 39.59
CA THR A 297 6.28 15.58 41.03
C THR A 297 7.05 14.40 41.62
N GLY A 298 7.96 13.78 40.87
CA GLY A 298 8.86 12.76 41.40
C GLY A 298 9.67 12.01 40.35
N VAL A 299 10.66 11.25 40.83
CA VAL A 299 11.61 10.50 39.99
C VAL A 299 10.94 9.48 39.07
N ALA A 300 9.74 9.01 39.43
CA ALA A 300 8.99 8.07 38.60
C ALA A 300 8.56 8.66 37.23
N LEU A 301 8.48 10.00 37.13
CA LEU A 301 8.18 10.73 35.90
C LEU A 301 9.42 11.01 35.03
N CYS A 302 10.62 10.73 35.56
CA CYS A 302 11.84 10.67 34.78
C CYS A 302 11.85 9.33 34.02
N LEU A 303 11.73 9.38 32.70
CA LEU A 303 11.60 8.22 31.83
C LEU A 303 12.54 8.37 30.62
N ALA A 304 12.81 7.26 29.93
CA ALA A 304 13.46 7.34 28.63
C ALA A 304 12.41 7.76 27.58
N PRO A 305 12.70 8.77 26.74
CA PRO A 305 11.81 9.19 25.67
C PRO A 305 11.63 8.06 24.63
N PRO A 306 10.65 8.19 23.71
CA PRO A 306 10.52 7.33 22.55
C PRO A 306 11.84 7.29 21.77
N GLY A 307 12.23 6.10 21.30
CA GLY A 307 13.49 5.86 20.61
C GLY A 307 14.72 5.72 21.50
N PHE A 308 14.59 5.79 22.83
CA PHE A 308 15.73 5.64 23.75
C PHE A 308 15.49 4.53 24.78
N GLU A 309 16.53 3.75 25.05
CA GLU A 309 16.58 2.74 26.10
C GLU A 309 17.68 3.02 27.12
N LEU A 310 17.58 2.36 28.27
CA LEU A 310 18.63 2.33 29.26
C LEU A 310 19.60 1.19 28.95
N VAL A 311 20.86 1.50 28.68
CA VAL A 311 21.90 0.49 28.47
C VAL A 311 22.97 0.65 29.53
N GLY A 312 23.14 -0.39 30.36
CA GLY A 312 24.12 -0.44 31.43
C GLY A 312 23.73 -1.46 32.50
N THR A 313 24.70 -1.87 33.32
CA THR A 313 24.52 -2.84 34.42
C THR A 313 24.79 -2.21 35.79
N GLY A 314 24.59 -0.90 35.98
CA GLY A 314 24.86 -0.24 37.28
C GLY A 314 24.96 1.30 37.27
N GLU A 315 25.74 1.87 38.20
CA GLU A 315 25.77 3.31 38.54
C GLU A 315 26.09 4.30 37.39
N ASN A 316 26.49 3.82 36.21
CA ASN A 316 26.74 4.64 35.00
C ASN A 316 25.66 4.47 33.92
N ASP A 317 24.46 3.99 34.27
CA ASP A 317 23.38 3.84 33.30
C ASP A 317 23.04 5.21 32.69
N THR A 318 23.03 5.28 31.36
CA THR A 318 22.63 6.46 30.59
C THR A 318 21.65 6.04 29.49
N ILE A 319 20.76 6.94 29.10
CA ILE A 319 19.87 6.67 27.97
C ILE A 319 20.65 6.71 26.66
N THR A 320 20.44 5.70 25.82
CA THR A 320 21.03 5.61 24.48
C THR A 320 19.93 5.38 23.46
N GLU A 321 20.16 5.83 22.22
CA GLU A 321 19.20 5.62 21.13
C GLU A 321 19.07 4.12 20.82
N CYS A 322 17.86 3.67 20.50
CA CYS A 322 17.62 2.32 20.01
C CYS A 322 18.52 2.05 18.79
N ALA A 323 19.25 0.93 18.82
CA ALA A 323 20.06 0.52 17.68
C ALA A 323 19.22 0.26 16.42
N VAL A 324 19.86 0.23 15.24
CA VAL A 324 19.18 -0.11 13.98
C VAL A 324 18.52 -1.49 14.09
N GLY A 325 17.25 -1.59 13.65
CA GLY A 325 16.44 -2.80 13.80
C GLY A 325 15.72 -2.92 15.15
N TRP A 326 15.75 -1.86 15.96
CA TRP A 326 15.05 -1.78 17.25
C TRP A 326 14.24 -0.49 17.34
N TYR A 327 13.12 -0.52 18.07
CA TYR A 327 12.25 0.64 18.23
C TYR A 327 11.67 0.74 19.64
N LYS A 328 11.21 1.95 20.02
CA LYS A 328 10.47 2.17 21.27
C LYS A 328 9.51 3.35 21.16
N ALA A 329 8.20 3.09 21.30
CA ALA A 329 7.17 4.10 21.06
C ALA A 329 6.83 4.98 22.25
N ASP A 330 6.88 4.43 23.45
CA ASP A 330 6.37 5.11 24.63
C ASP A 330 7.48 5.65 25.54
N TRP A 331 7.08 6.66 26.33
CA TRP A 331 7.85 7.13 27.48
C TRP A 331 7.78 6.09 28.59
N ASN A 332 8.84 5.30 28.73
CA ASN A 332 8.98 4.30 29.80
C ASN A 332 10.45 3.91 29.96
N ARG A 333 10.75 3.09 30.96
CA ARG A 333 12.10 2.60 31.30
C ARG A 333 12.43 1.22 30.71
N ASN A 334 11.58 0.69 29.83
CA ASN A 334 11.82 -0.61 29.21
C ASN A 334 12.90 -0.49 28.12
N ALA A 335 13.55 -1.62 27.83
CA ALA A 335 14.46 -1.74 26.70
C ALA A 335 13.73 -1.54 25.37
N CYS A 336 14.48 -1.24 24.30
CA CYS A 336 13.94 -1.19 22.96
C CYS A 336 13.44 -2.58 22.54
N VAL A 337 12.43 -2.58 21.68
CA VAL A 337 11.84 -3.79 21.11
C VAL A 337 12.50 -4.08 19.77
N LYS A 338 12.97 -5.31 19.60
CA LYS A 338 13.54 -5.76 18.31
C LYS A 338 12.44 -5.83 17.25
N CYS A 339 12.71 -5.32 16.06
CA CYS A 339 11.81 -5.42 14.93
C CYS A 339 11.57 -6.87 14.48
N GLY A 340 12.62 -7.69 14.51
CA GLY A 340 12.60 -9.06 13.99
C GLY A 340 14.00 -9.59 13.69
N THR A 341 14.09 -10.67 12.93
CA THR A 341 15.36 -11.20 12.41
C THR A 341 15.57 -10.72 10.98
N ASP A 342 16.74 -10.12 10.72
CA ASP A 342 17.11 -9.48 9.45
C ASP A 342 16.13 -8.38 8.99
N ILE A 343 15.47 -7.75 9.96
CA ILE A 343 14.65 -6.55 9.80
C ILE A 343 15.40 -5.37 10.39
N ILE A 344 15.46 -4.27 9.65
CA ILE A 344 16.22 -3.07 10.01
C ILE A 344 15.28 -1.91 10.31
N THR A 345 15.85 -0.79 10.73
CA THR A 345 15.20 0.53 10.74
C THR A 345 16.06 1.48 9.90
N ALA A 346 15.49 2.57 9.39
CA ALA A 346 16.25 3.51 8.56
C ALA A 346 17.43 4.17 9.31
N ALA A 347 17.29 4.36 10.62
CA ALA A 347 18.30 4.93 11.50
C ALA A 347 18.12 4.43 12.95
N THR A 348 19.06 4.80 13.82
CA THR A 348 18.93 4.67 15.27
C THR A 348 17.76 5.52 15.80
N GLY A 349 17.32 5.25 17.02
CA GLY A 349 16.31 6.09 17.68
C GLY A 349 14.88 5.89 17.17
N SER A 350 14.57 4.76 16.55
CA SER A 350 13.25 4.53 15.95
C SER A 350 12.13 4.48 17.00
N VAL A 351 11.03 5.18 16.72
CA VAL A 351 9.93 5.40 17.69
C VAL A 351 8.68 4.57 17.43
N SER A 352 8.66 3.68 16.43
CA SER A 352 7.46 2.87 16.14
C SER A 352 7.82 1.55 15.47
N LYS A 353 6.94 0.55 15.64
CA LYS A 353 6.99 -0.72 14.91
C LYS A 353 6.87 -0.52 13.41
N ASP A 354 6.18 0.53 12.96
CA ASP A 354 6.02 0.84 11.54
C ASP A 354 7.33 1.30 10.88
N ALA A 355 8.35 1.65 11.68
CA ALA A 355 9.68 1.98 11.21
C ALA A 355 10.52 0.72 10.87
N CYS A 356 9.99 -0.48 11.11
CA CYS A 356 10.65 -1.74 10.79
C CYS A 356 10.57 -2.02 9.28
N LEU A 357 11.74 -2.16 8.65
CA LEU A 357 11.92 -2.30 7.21
C LEU A 357 12.57 -3.64 6.85
N VAL A 358 12.08 -4.25 5.79
CA VAL A 358 12.72 -5.35 5.07
C VAL A 358 13.79 -4.75 4.16
N PRO A 359 15.07 -5.13 4.31
CA PRO A 359 16.16 -4.61 3.48
C PRO A 359 15.94 -4.88 1.98
N ALA A 360 16.58 -4.08 1.13
CA ALA A 360 16.63 -4.32 -0.32
C ALA A 360 17.13 -5.75 -0.64
N GLY A 361 16.44 -6.45 -1.53
CA GLY A 361 16.76 -7.85 -1.89
C GLY A 361 16.34 -8.93 -0.88
N TYR A 362 15.68 -8.54 0.21
CA TYR A 362 15.06 -9.45 1.18
C TYR A 362 13.53 -9.53 1.02
N GLY A 363 12.97 -10.59 1.56
CA GLY A 363 11.53 -10.78 1.70
C GLY A 363 11.16 -11.50 2.98
N LEU A 364 9.97 -11.21 3.50
CA LEU A 364 9.43 -11.84 4.71
C LEU A 364 9.09 -13.31 4.49
N THR A 365 9.54 -14.16 5.42
CA THR A 365 9.16 -15.56 5.53
C THR A 365 8.12 -15.79 6.62
N SER A 366 8.16 -14.97 7.69
CA SER A 366 7.18 -14.96 8.77
C SER A 366 6.85 -13.53 9.21
N LEU A 367 5.58 -13.29 9.59
CA LEU A 367 5.09 -12.03 10.13
C LEU A 367 4.64 -12.16 11.60
N SER A 368 4.43 -13.39 12.09
CA SER A 368 3.94 -13.68 13.44
C SER A 368 4.40 -15.08 13.86
N PRO A 369 4.88 -15.28 15.11
CA PRO A 369 4.95 -14.30 16.20
C PRO A 369 6.06 -13.24 16.04
N ASP A 370 7.13 -13.57 15.30
CA ASP A 370 8.25 -12.68 15.02
C ASP A 370 8.35 -12.40 13.52
N MET A 371 8.72 -11.16 13.16
CA MET A 371 9.05 -10.82 11.78
C MET A 371 10.40 -11.42 11.42
N VAL A 372 10.44 -12.22 10.37
CA VAL A 372 11.68 -12.83 9.84
C VAL A 372 11.77 -12.51 8.37
N ALA A 373 12.85 -11.84 7.96
CA ALA A 373 13.20 -11.67 6.56
C ALA A 373 14.37 -12.60 6.20
N GLU A 374 14.39 -13.04 4.95
CA GLU A 374 15.52 -13.76 4.38
C GLU A 374 15.89 -13.14 3.04
N PRO A 375 17.16 -13.24 2.60
CA PRO A 375 17.55 -12.82 1.27
C PRO A 375 16.80 -13.66 0.23
N CYS A 376 16.27 -13.04 -0.82
CA CYS A 376 15.52 -13.76 -1.85
C CYS A 376 16.42 -14.76 -2.58
N LYS A 377 16.01 -16.03 -2.55
CA LYS A 377 16.75 -17.21 -3.08
C LYS A 377 16.33 -17.52 -4.52
N ALA A 378 16.89 -18.59 -5.09
CA ALA A 378 16.63 -19.11 -6.44
C ALA A 378 15.19 -18.86 -6.94
N ASN A 379 15.09 -18.30 -8.14
CA ASN A 379 13.84 -17.95 -8.85
C ASN A 379 12.97 -16.90 -8.14
N THR A 380 13.52 -16.14 -7.21
CA THR A 380 12.80 -15.05 -6.54
C THR A 380 13.64 -13.79 -6.44
N TYR A 381 12.98 -12.63 -6.38
CA TYR A 381 13.62 -11.33 -6.21
C TYR A 381 12.89 -10.49 -5.16
N GLY A 382 13.65 -9.65 -4.45
CA GLY A 382 13.14 -8.66 -3.51
C GLY A 382 12.95 -7.30 -4.19
N HIS A 383 12.68 -6.27 -3.39
CA HIS A 383 12.61 -4.90 -3.89
C HIS A 383 13.98 -4.23 -3.93
N SER A 384 14.12 -3.17 -4.72
CA SER A 384 15.36 -2.39 -4.89
C SER A 384 15.66 -1.40 -3.78
N VAL A 385 14.73 -1.23 -2.85
CA VAL A 385 14.84 -0.32 -1.71
C VAL A 385 14.25 -0.98 -0.48
N ASP A 386 14.64 -0.51 0.69
CA ASP A 386 14.09 -0.96 1.95
C ASP A 386 12.59 -0.61 2.01
N ARG A 387 11.76 -1.57 2.43
CA ARG A 387 10.30 -1.39 2.45
C ARG A 387 9.70 -1.83 3.78
N VAL A 388 8.57 -1.25 4.16
CA VAL A 388 7.89 -1.57 5.43
C VAL A 388 7.63 -3.07 5.55
N ALA A 389 7.87 -3.63 6.74
CA ALA A 389 7.65 -5.05 7.06
C ALA A 389 6.16 -5.40 7.19
N VAL A 390 5.46 -5.43 6.05
CA VAL A 390 4.05 -5.80 5.92
C VAL A 390 3.87 -7.15 5.21
N ALA A 391 2.71 -7.79 5.33
CA ALA A 391 2.47 -9.16 4.85
C ALA A 391 2.81 -9.43 3.37
N ASN A 392 2.74 -8.41 2.51
CA ASN A 392 3.08 -8.46 1.09
C ASN A 392 4.56 -8.18 0.78
N ALA A 393 5.38 -7.84 1.78
CA ALA A 393 6.82 -7.63 1.63
C ALA A 393 7.60 -8.96 1.56
N ARG A 394 7.09 -9.93 0.79
CA ARG A 394 7.72 -11.22 0.50
C ARG A 394 8.58 -11.14 -0.76
N CYS A 395 9.40 -12.16 -1.00
CA CYS A 395 10.09 -12.30 -2.29
C CYS A 395 9.07 -12.61 -3.38
N THR A 396 9.23 -11.97 -4.54
CA THR A 396 8.39 -12.20 -5.72
C THR A 396 9.03 -13.29 -6.57
N ALA A 397 8.25 -14.26 -7.01
CA ALA A 397 8.73 -15.29 -7.93
C ALA A 397 9.00 -14.70 -9.31
N CYS A 398 10.04 -15.20 -9.99
CA CYS A 398 10.25 -14.91 -11.39
C CYS A 398 9.04 -15.36 -12.24
N PRO A 399 8.72 -14.66 -13.34
CA PRO A 399 7.73 -15.11 -14.30
C PRO A 399 8.02 -16.53 -14.81
N MET A 400 6.99 -17.22 -15.32
CA MET A 400 7.14 -18.59 -15.82
C MET A 400 8.29 -18.69 -16.83
N ASN A 401 9.09 -19.75 -16.73
CA ASN A 401 10.25 -20.01 -17.61
C ASN A 401 11.34 -18.92 -17.59
N MET A 402 11.38 -18.09 -16.55
CA MET A 402 12.51 -17.21 -16.25
C MET A 402 13.14 -17.63 -14.93
N PHE A 403 14.47 -17.57 -14.88
CA PHE A 403 15.25 -18.06 -13.76
C PHE A 403 16.29 -17.03 -13.34
N THR A 404 16.68 -17.06 -12.08
CA THR A 404 17.78 -16.24 -11.59
C THR A 404 19.14 -16.81 -12.02
N LEU A 405 20.18 -15.97 -12.05
CA LEU A 405 21.48 -16.34 -12.60
C LEU A 405 22.18 -17.49 -11.84
N ASP A 406 21.93 -17.61 -10.53
CA ASP A 406 22.39 -18.73 -9.68
C ASP A 406 21.83 -20.07 -10.16
N VAL A 407 20.55 -20.10 -10.54
CA VAL A 407 19.89 -21.28 -11.12
C VAL A 407 20.43 -21.59 -12.51
N LEU A 408 20.55 -20.59 -13.39
CA LEU A 408 21.04 -20.79 -14.76
C LEU A 408 22.50 -21.25 -14.82
N ASN A 409 23.33 -20.85 -13.87
CA ASN A 409 24.74 -21.26 -13.80
C ASN A 409 24.97 -22.48 -12.90
N ASN A 410 23.93 -23.00 -12.23
CA ASN A 410 24.07 -24.01 -11.17
C ASN A 410 25.13 -23.61 -10.13
N ALA A 411 25.12 -22.33 -9.72
CA ALA A 411 26.13 -21.71 -8.88
C ALA A 411 25.50 -21.14 -7.61
N THR A 412 26.32 -20.94 -6.57
CA THR A 412 25.87 -20.21 -5.38
C THR A 412 25.65 -18.74 -5.72
N ARG A 413 24.54 -18.18 -5.26
CA ARG A 413 24.22 -16.77 -5.39
C ARG A 413 25.33 -15.87 -4.83
N VAL A 414 25.85 -14.99 -5.68
CA VAL A 414 26.90 -14.01 -5.32
C VAL A 414 26.28 -12.73 -4.74
N ASP A 415 25.20 -12.22 -5.37
CA ASP A 415 24.59 -10.94 -5.03
C ASP A 415 23.08 -11.02 -4.74
N LEU A 416 22.54 -9.96 -4.14
CA LEU A 416 21.12 -9.86 -3.84
C LEU A 416 20.28 -9.60 -5.10
N TYR A 417 19.18 -10.35 -5.27
CA TYR A 417 18.21 -10.10 -6.34
C TYR A 417 17.18 -9.05 -5.88
N THR A 418 17.23 -7.87 -6.48
CA THR A 418 16.51 -6.67 -6.03
C THR A 418 15.42 -6.19 -6.99
N SER A 419 15.27 -6.84 -8.14
CA SER A 419 14.23 -6.52 -9.12
C SER A 419 14.00 -7.67 -10.09
N GLU A 420 12.93 -7.56 -10.86
CA GLU A 420 12.59 -8.53 -11.89
C GLU A 420 13.68 -8.65 -12.97
N ALA A 421 14.55 -7.64 -13.13
CA ALA A 421 15.67 -7.69 -14.06
C ALA A 421 16.64 -8.87 -13.80
N ALA A 422 16.62 -9.43 -12.58
CA ALA A 422 17.37 -10.64 -12.23
C ALA A 422 16.79 -11.93 -12.84
N CYS A 423 15.54 -11.91 -13.30
CA CYS A 423 14.89 -13.04 -13.95
C CYS A 423 15.26 -13.04 -15.44
N LEU A 424 16.00 -14.07 -15.86
CA LEU A 424 16.59 -14.21 -17.19
C LEU A 424 16.06 -15.48 -17.86
N VAL A 425 16.04 -15.48 -19.19
CA VAL A 425 15.69 -16.70 -19.95
C VAL A 425 16.88 -17.66 -20.01
N GLN A 426 16.60 -18.96 -20.05
CA GLN A 426 17.62 -19.97 -20.32
C GLN A 426 18.12 -19.89 -21.79
N PRO A 427 19.29 -20.45 -22.11
CA PRO A 427 19.75 -20.56 -23.49
C PRO A 427 18.69 -21.22 -24.39
N GLY A 428 18.50 -20.72 -25.61
CA GLY A 428 17.51 -21.22 -26.57
C GLY A 428 16.09 -20.65 -26.38
N TRP A 429 15.89 -19.78 -25.39
CA TRP A 429 14.60 -19.13 -25.11
C TRP A 429 14.70 -17.62 -25.29
N GLY A 430 13.60 -16.97 -25.68
CA GLY A 430 13.53 -15.51 -25.82
C GLY A 430 12.27 -14.93 -25.19
N THR A 431 12.34 -13.65 -24.82
CA THR A 431 11.19 -12.92 -24.25
C THR A 431 10.36 -12.32 -25.38
N THR A 432 9.09 -12.71 -25.52
CA THR A 432 8.14 -11.94 -26.35
C THR A 432 7.46 -10.84 -25.53
N SER A 433 6.61 -10.05 -26.17
CA SER A 433 5.81 -9.02 -25.48
C SER A 433 4.87 -9.56 -24.41
N THR A 434 4.62 -10.88 -24.34
CA THR A 434 3.68 -11.46 -23.37
C THR A 434 4.24 -12.64 -22.56
N ILE A 435 5.06 -13.55 -23.13
CA ILE A 435 5.56 -14.75 -22.42
C ILE A 435 6.94 -15.19 -22.96
N PRO A 436 7.87 -15.71 -22.12
CA PRO A 436 9.06 -16.41 -22.60
C PRO A 436 8.70 -17.67 -23.40
N GLN A 437 9.32 -17.86 -24.56
CA GLN A 437 9.11 -19.01 -25.43
C GLN A 437 10.43 -19.55 -25.99
N GLN A 438 10.42 -20.82 -26.40
CA GLN A 438 11.51 -21.44 -27.15
C GLN A 438 11.73 -20.66 -28.46
N CYS A 439 12.98 -20.47 -28.84
CA CYS A 439 13.30 -19.83 -30.10
C CYS A 439 12.89 -20.74 -31.27
N PRO A 440 11.96 -20.30 -32.12
CA PRO A 440 11.55 -21.07 -33.29
C PRO A 440 12.68 -21.15 -34.32
N VAL A 441 12.53 -22.07 -35.28
CA VAL A 441 13.42 -22.19 -36.43
C VAL A 441 13.66 -20.83 -37.10
N GLY A 442 14.92 -20.54 -37.42
CA GLY A 442 15.36 -19.25 -37.98
C GLY A 442 15.75 -18.21 -36.93
N THR A 443 15.67 -18.57 -35.64
CA THR A 443 16.05 -17.67 -34.54
C THR A 443 16.87 -18.37 -33.48
N PHE A 444 17.67 -17.60 -32.74
CA PHE A 444 18.51 -18.09 -31.66
C PHE A 444 18.53 -17.12 -30.46
N ASN A 445 18.92 -17.62 -29.29
CA ASN A 445 19.25 -16.77 -28.15
C ASN A 445 20.29 -17.45 -27.26
N VAL A 446 21.41 -16.77 -27.03
CA VAL A 446 22.48 -17.20 -26.10
C VAL A 446 22.00 -17.41 -24.66
N GLY A 447 20.83 -16.86 -24.30
CA GLY A 447 20.26 -16.94 -22.96
C GLY A 447 20.96 -16.02 -21.96
N LYS A 448 20.56 -16.13 -20.69
CA LYS A 448 21.05 -15.28 -19.59
C LYS A 448 20.82 -13.79 -19.85
N ASN A 449 19.76 -13.46 -20.58
CA ASN A 449 19.36 -12.11 -20.92
C ASN A 449 17.83 -11.97 -20.86
N ARG A 450 17.31 -10.83 -21.27
CA ARG A 450 15.87 -10.53 -21.40
C ARG A 450 15.52 -10.08 -22.82
N LEU A 451 16.23 -10.62 -23.81
CA LEU A 451 16.04 -10.26 -25.21
C LEU A 451 15.06 -11.23 -25.89
N PRO A 452 14.32 -10.77 -26.89
CA PRO A 452 13.62 -11.67 -27.80
C PRO A 452 14.62 -12.55 -28.56
N CYS A 453 14.13 -13.65 -29.14
CA CYS A 453 14.94 -14.47 -30.02
C CYS A 453 15.46 -13.62 -31.19
N GLN A 454 16.76 -13.68 -31.42
CA GLN A 454 17.44 -12.97 -32.49
C GLN A 454 17.25 -13.74 -33.80
N GLN A 455 16.91 -13.03 -34.86
CA GLN A 455 16.77 -13.62 -36.20
C GLN A 455 18.16 -13.96 -36.75
N CYS A 456 18.25 -15.07 -37.48
CA CYS A 456 19.43 -15.35 -38.29
C CYS A 456 19.61 -14.26 -39.37
N PRO A 457 20.85 -14.06 -39.88
CA PRO A 457 21.11 -13.17 -41.00
C PRO A 457 20.27 -13.52 -42.24
N ALA A 458 20.06 -12.55 -43.13
CA ALA A 458 19.26 -12.75 -44.34
C ALA A 458 19.76 -13.94 -45.17
N GLY A 459 18.83 -14.82 -45.58
CA GLY A 459 19.14 -16.04 -46.32
C GLY A 459 19.63 -17.21 -45.46
N MET A 460 19.65 -17.06 -44.13
CA MET A 460 20.01 -18.12 -43.18
C MET A 460 18.86 -18.47 -42.25
N THR A 461 18.84 -19.71 -41.78
CA THR A 461 17.86 -20.29 -40.86
C THR A 461 18.56 -21.23 -39.87
N THR A 462 17.84 -21.82 -38.93
CA THR A 462 18.38 -22.86 -38.03
C THR A 462 17.77 -24.22 -38.37
N GLU A 463 18.48 -25.33 -38.11
CA GLU A 463 17.93 -26.68 -38.39
C GLU A 463 16.89 -27.12 -37.36
N ALA A 464 16.98 -26.59 -36.13
CA ALA A 464 16.08 -26.93 -35.03
C ALA A 464 15.67 -25.71 -34.21
N VAL A 465 14.66 -25.91 -33.34
CA VAL A 465 14.27 -24.96 -32.30
C VAL A 465 15.31 -24.91 -31.16
N GLU A 466 15.23 -23.91 -30.29
CA GLU A 466 16.08 -23.76 -29.09
C GLU A 466 17.58 -23.49 -29.35
N GLN A 467 17.92 -22.87 -30.48
CA GLN A 467 19.32 -22.54 -30.77
C GLN A 467 19.90 -21.48 -29.83
N THR A 468 21.16 -21.70 -29.44
CA THR A 468 21.84 -20.87 -28.43
C THR A 468 22.91 -19.95 -29.02
N SER A 469 23.14 -19.93 -30.33
CA SER A 469 24.16 -19.08 -30.96
C SER A 469 23.86 -18.90 -32.45
N ASP A 470 24.38 -17.81 -32.99
CA ASP A 470 24.46 -17.50 -34.41
C ASP A 470 25.25 -18.54 -35.23
N ALA A 471 26.14 -19.31 -34.60
CA ALA A 471 26.84 -20.42 -35.25
C ALA A 471 25.90 -21.54 -35.74
N ALA A 472 24.68 -21.61 -35.20
CA ALA A 472 23.64 -22.54 -35.65
C ALA A 472 22.87 -22.03 -36.87
N CYS A 473 23.14 -20.80 -37.35
CA CYS A 473 22.53 -20.26 -38.55
C CYS A 473 23.22 -20.87 -39.79
N VAL A 474 22.46 -21.66 -40.54
CA VAL A 474 22.85 -22.32 -41.79
C VAL A 474 22.07 -21.69 -42.95
N VAL A 475 22.58 -21.80 -44.18
CA VAL A 475 21.85 -21.29 -45.36
C VAL A 475 20.51 -22.01 -45.51
N GLN A 476 19.43 -21.27 -45.77
CA GLN A 476 18.09 -21.85 -45.90
C GLN A 476 17.94 -22.73 -47.16
N PRO A 477 16.99 -23.68 -47.18
CA PRO A 477 16.67 -24.44 -48.39
C PRO A 477 16.32 -23.54 -49.58
N GLY A 478 16.71 -23.94 -50.79
CA GLY A 478 16.58 -23.14 -52.02
C GLY A 478 17.73 -22.17 -52.25
N TRP A 479 18.64 -22.01 -51.30
CA TRP A 479 19.74 -21.04 -51.33
C TRP A 479 21.10 -21.73 -51.17
N ALA A 480 22.16 -21.05 -51.60
CA ALA A 480 23.55 -21.46 -51.35
C ALA A 480 24.43 -20.23 -51.09
N MET A 481 25.56 -20.44 -50.43
CA MET A 481 26.52 -19.38 -50.20
C MET A 481 27.14 -18.91 -51.52
N GLY A 482 26.96 -17.63 -51.84
CA GLY A 482 27.61 -16.98 -52.97
C GLY A 482 29.12 -16.86 -52.78
N ALA A 483 29.84 -16.61 -53.88
CA ALA A 483 31.29 -16.40 -53.86
C ALA A 483 31.71 -15.14 -53.08
N ASP A 484 30.77 -14.21 -52.85
CA ASP A 484 30.88 -13.00 -52.05
C ASP A 484 30.64 -13.25 -50.54
N GLY A 485 30.30 -14.48 -50.15
CA GLY A 485 29.99 -14.83 -48.76
C GLY A 485 28.59 -14.40 -48.33
N ILE A 486 27.70 -14.07 -49.28
CA ILE A 486 26.30 -13.74 -49.03
C ILE A 486 25.42 -14.88 -49.56
N PRO A 487 24.47 -15.41 -48.79
CA PRO A 487 23.53 -16.40 -49.31
C PRO A 487 22.73 -15.85 -50.49
N ALA A 488 22.65 -16.61 -51.57
CA ALA A 488 21.89 -16.28 -52.77
C ALA A 488 20.95 -17.43 -53.16
N PRO A 489 19.80 -17.14 -53.78
CA PRO A 489 18.87 -18.15 -54.25
C PRO A 489 19.49 -18.97 -55.40
N CYS A 490 19.16 -20.27 -55.45
CA CYS A 490 19.54 -21.11 -56.57
C CYS A 490 18.73 -20.73 -57.81
N ASN A 491 19.42 -20.45 -58.91
CA ASN A 491 18.78 -20.13 -60.19
C ASN A 491 18.02 -21.34 -60.75
N LYS A 492 17.04 -21.08 -61.60
CA LYS A 492 16.26 -22.06 -62.35
C LYS A 492 17.16 -23.12 -63.00
N GLY A 493 16.79 -24.37 -62.83
CA GLY A 493 17.57 -25.54 -63.26
C GLY A 493 18.53 -26.07 -62.20
N SER A 494 18.52 -25.51 -60.99
CA SER A 494 19.26 -26.01 -59.84
C SER A 494 18.43 -25.94 -58.56
N TYR A 495 18.77 -26.77 -57.57
CA TYR A 495 18.09 -26.81 -56.27
C TYR A 495 19.12 -26.88 -55.13
N SER A 496 18.72 -26.55 -53.91
CA SER A 496 19.55 -26.72 -52.71
C SER A 496 18.71 -27.15 -51.53
N THR A 497 19.17 -28.15 -50.79
CA THR A 497 18.54 -28.57 -49.52
C THR A 497 18.91 -27.64 -48.34
N GLY A 498 19.66 -26.57 -48.59
CA GLY A 498 20.20 -25.67 -47.57
C GLY A 498 21.53 -26.18 -46.98
N GLY A 499 22.05 -25.46 -45.99
CA GLY A 499 23.19 -25.87 -45.19
C GLY A 499 22.77 -26.76 -44.00
N THR A 500 23.75 -27.47 -43.44
CA THR A 500 23.60 -28.25 -42.19
C THR A 500 24.64 -27.81 -41.16
N GLU A 501 24.51 -28.20 -39.89
CA GLU A 501 25.53 -27.85 -38.86
C GLU A 501 26.96 -28.29 -39.25
N GLY A 502 27.11 -29.37 -40.03
CA GLY A 502 28.42 -29.81 -40.54
C GLY A 502 28.89 -29.09 -41.81
N SER A 503 27.95 -28.47 -42.54
CA SER A 503 28.17 -27.81 -43.84
C SER A 503 27.24 -26.60 -43.99
N PRO A 504 27.51 -25.47 -43.31
CA PRO A 504 26.54 -24.38 -43.15
C PRO A 504 26.26 -23.59 -44.44
N ASN A 505 27.13 -23.71 -45.45
CA ASN A 505 27.09 -22.88 -46.65
C ASN A 505 26.03 -23.32 -47.67
N GLY A 506 25.57 -24.58 -47.64
CA GLY A 506 24.72 -25.14 -48.70
C GLY A 506 25.38 -25.12 -50.09
N THR A 507 24.81 -25.82 -51.06
CA THR A 507 25.32 -25.83 -52.45
C THR A 507 24.17 -26.02 -53.43
N CYS A 508 24.10 -25.19 -54.47
CA CYS A 508 23.16 -25.39 -55.56
C CYS A 508 23.61 -26.58 -56.43
N VAL A 509 22.76 -27.59 -56.53
CA VAL A 509 22.94 -28.79 -57.34
C VAL A 509 22.12 -28.64 -58.62
N ASN A 510 22.77 -28.72 -59.77
CA ASN A 510 22.08 -28.68 -61.06
C ASN A 510 21.16 -29.90 -61.23
N CYS A 511 19.98 -29.68 -61.81
CA CYS A 511 19.13 -30.76 -62.27
C CYS A 511 19.86 -31.61 -63.33
N ALA A 512 19.71 -32.93 -63.24
CA ALA A 512 20.24 -33.81 -64.27
C ALA A 512 19.44 -33.62 -65.57
N ALA A 513 20.14 -33.36 -66.68
CA ALA A 513 19.51 -33.34 -68.00
C ALA A 513 18.76 -34.67 -68.23
N PRO A 514 17.52 -34.65 -68.75
CA PRO A 514 16.84 -33.56 -69.48
C PRO A 514 15.95 -32.61 -68.64
N TYR A 515 16.06 -32.62 -67.31
CA TYR A 515 15.14 -31.90 -66.42
C TYR A 515 15.66 -30.54 -65.94
N SER A 516 14.73 -29.69 -65.51
CA SER A 516 14.94 -28.37 -64.91
C SER A 516 13.86 -28.10 -63.85
N THR A 517 14.05 -27.03 -63.07
CA THR A 517 13.04 -26.54 -62.12
C THR A 517 12.09 -25.56 -62.80
N GLN A 518 10.91 -25.33 -62.21
CA GLN A 518 9.94 -24.39 -62.77
C GLN A 518 10.34 -22.92 -62.53
N GLU A 519 10.78 -22.64 -61.31
CA GLU A 519 11.17 -21.33 -60.79
C GLU A 519 12.54 -21.41 -60.10
N ASP A 520 13.04 -20.26 -59.65
CA ASP A 520 14.22 -20.16 -58.78
C ASP A 520 13.89 -20.69 -57.37
N GLU A 521 14.89 -20.82 -56.49
CA GLU A 521 14.73 -21.20 -55.07
C GLU A 521 14.23 -22.63 -54.81
N ALA A 522 14.44 -23.55 -55.75
CA ALA A 522 14.02 -24.93 -55.57
C ALA A 522 14.73 -25.60 -54.39
N THR A 523 13.96 -26.23 -53.50
CA THR A 523 14.46 -26.69 -52.19
C THR A 523 14.96 -28.14 -52.19
N ASN A 524 14.64 -28.90 -53.24
CA ASN A 524 15.01 -30.31 -53.32
C ASN A 524 14.98 -30.84 -54.77
N ALA A 525 15.52 -32.04 -54.97
CA ALA A 525 15.64 -32.68 -56.28
C ALA A 525 14.30 -33.00 -56.96
N THR A 526 13.21 -33.15 -56.20
CA THR A 526 11.90 -33.50 -56.78
C THR A 526 11.27 -32.34 -57.54
N GLU A 527 11.75 -31.12 -57.31
CA GLU A 527 11.33 -29.92 -58.03
C GLU A 527 11.96 -29.81 -59.43
N CYS A 528 12.95 -30.65 -59.76
CA CYS A 528 13.45 -30.86 -61.12
C CYS A 528 12.43 -31.66 -61.97
N ALA A 529 11.22 -31.13 -62.13
CA ALA A 529 10.07 -31.85 -62.67
C ALA A 529 9.68 -31.45 -64.11
N VAL A 530 10.27 -30.38 -64.64
CA VAL A 530 9.93 -29.83 -65.97
C VAL A 530 11.08 -30.01 -66.95
N CYS A 531 10.78 -29.94 -68.25
CA CYS A 531 11.80 -30.12 -69.27
C CYS A 531 12.74 -28.91 -69.33
N ALA A 532 14.04 -29.16 -69.41
CA ALA A 532 15.03 -28.11 -69.62
C ALA A 532 14.84 -27.43 -70.99
N PRO A 533 15.38 -26.20 -71.19
CA PRO A 533 15.37 -25.57 -72.51
C PRO A 533 15.96 -26.50 -73.58
N GLY A 534 15.33 -26.57 -74.76
CA GLY A 534 15.70 -27.49 -75.83
C GLY A 534 15.23 -28.94 -75.65
N TYR A 535 14.47 -29.22 -74.58
CA TYR A 535 13.76 -30.49 -74.36
C TYR A 535 12.25 -30.25 -74.28
N GLY A 536 11.46 -31.21 -74.75
CA GLY A 536 10.00 -31.21 -74.68
C GLY A 536 9.45 -32.57 -74.26
N GLY A 537 8.23 -32.57 -73.76
CA GLY A 537 7.53 -33.73 -73.26
C GLY A 537 7.12 -34.71 -74.36
N VAL A 538 7.48 -35.98 -74.21
CA VAL A 538 7.05 -37.12 -75.03
C VAL A 538 6.74 -38.28 -74.10
N GLU A 539 5.48 -38.75 -74.10
CA GLU A 539 5.02 -39.91 -73.31
C GLU A 539 5.37 -39.87 -71.81
N GLY A 540 5.41 -38.68 -71.20
CA GLY A 540 5.70 -38.51 -69.77
C GLY A 540 7.18 -38.44 -69.42
N ASP A 541 8.08 -38.31 -70.41
CA ASP A 541 9.49 -37.98 -70.23
C ASP A 541 9.91 -36.77 -71.08
N CYS A 542 11.07 -36.16 -70.78
CA CYS A 542 11.60 -35.04 -71.52
C CYS A 542 12.61 -35.52 -72.57
N GLU A 543 12.29 -35.34 -73.84
CA GLU A 543 13.18 -35.67 -74.96
C GLU A 543 13.72 -34.43 -75.64
N VAL A 544 14.87 -34.57 -76.32
CA VAL A 544 15.48 -33.46 -77.07
C VAL A 544 14.57 -33.05 -78.22
N CYS A 545 14.37 -31.74 -78.40
CA CYS A 545 13.58 -31.24 -79.52
C CYS A 545 14.17 -31.67 -80.86
N ALA A 546 13.34 -32.31 -81.68
CA ALA A 546 13.69 -32.71 -83.04
C ALA A 546 13.87 -31.48 -83.96
N ASN A 547 14.42 -31.72 -85.15
CA ASN A 547 14.60 -30.67 -86.16
C ASN A 547 13.29 -29.98 -86.54
N GLY A 548 13.34 -28.65 -86.66
CA GLY A 548 12.15 -27.84 -86.92
C GLY A 548 11.26 -27.63 -85.70
N TYR A 549 11.73 -28.02 -84.50
CA TYR A 549 11.06 -27.76 -83.23
C TYR A 549 12.01 -27.11 -82.23
N TYR A 550 11.46 -26.33 -81.30
CA TYR A 550 12.20 -25.68 -80.21
C TYR A 550 11.41 -25.72 -78.90
N SER A 551 12.08 -25.51 -77.77
CA SER A 551 11.42 -25.40 -76.46
C SER A 551 12.15 -24.43 -75.55
N TYR A 552 11.42 -23.46 -74.99
CA TYR A 552 11.92 -22.54 -73.97
C TYR A 552 12.31 -23.23 -72.66
N GLY A 553 11.93 -24.51 -72.48
CA GLY A 553 12.00 -25.20 -71.20
C GLY A 553 10.91 -24.72 -70.24
N GLY A 554 10.72 -25.45 -69.14
CA GLY A 554 9.65 -25.19 -68.16
C GLY A 554 8.28 -25.80 -68.53
N GLY A 555 8.19 -26.55 -69.63
CA GLY A 555 7.01 -27.35 -69.95
C GLY A 555 6.94 -28.60 -69.06
N SER A 556 5.72 -29.05 -68.72
CA SER A 556 5.55 -30.38 -68.12
C SER A 556 5.99 -31.48 -69.11
N LYS A 557 6.13 -32.71 -68.61
CA LYS A 557 6.55 -33.88 -69.40
C LYS A 557 5.55 -34.30 -70.50
N ASP A 558 4.44 -33.57 -70.63
CA ASP A 558 3.42 -33.75 -71.67
C ASP A 558 3.43 -32.62 -72.72
N VAL A 559 4.21 -31.56 -72.49
CA VAL A 559 4.30 -30.41 -73.40
C VAL A 559 5.39 -30.67 -74.43
N ALA A 560 4.99 -31.16 -75.59
CA ALA A 560 5.89 -31.35 -76.73
C ALA A 560 6.57 -30.05 -77.17
N CYS A 561 7.70 -30.18 -77.87
CA CYS A 561 8.40 -29.04 -78.45
C CYS A 561 7.50 -28.27 -79.42
N THR A 562 7.68 -26.95 -79.49
CA THR A 562 6.93 -26.07 -80.39
C THR A 562 7.52 -26.15 -81.79
N LYS A 563 6.68 -26.36 -82.80
CA LYS A 563 7.11 -26.34 -84.22
C LYS A 563 7.55 -24.93 -84.61
N CYS A 564 8.65 -24.81 -85.35
CA CYS A 564 9.02 -23.59 -86.05
C CYS A 564 7.90 -23.15 -87.02
N ALA A 565 7.80 -21.85 -87.30
CA ALA A 565 6.79 -21.30 -88.20
C ALA A 565 6.89 -21.93 -89.61
N ASP A 566 5.79 -21.94 -90.36
CA ASP A 566 5.79 -22.52 -91.71
C ASP A 566 6.81 -21.79 -92.61
N GLY A 567 7.60 -22.55 -93.35
CA GLY A 567 8.74 -22.02 -94.11
C GLY A 567 10.00 -21.78 -93.28
N SER A 568 10.09 -22.29 -92.04
CA SER A 568 11.31 -22.27 -91.21
C SER A 568 11.63 -23.62 -90.58
N THR A 569 12.90 -23.83 -90.21
CA THR A 569 13.43 -25.06 -89.59
C THR A 569 14.54 -24.73 -88.58
N SER A 570 14.72 -25.58 -87.57
CA SER A 570 15.78 -25.48 -86.56
C SER A 570 16.64 -26.75 -86.52
N ALA A 571 17.79 -26.64 -85.85
CA ALA A 571 18.62 -27.74 -85.40
C ALA A 571 17.94 -28.53 -84.27
N LYS A 572 18.44 -29.74 -83.97
CA LYS A 572 18.08 -30.43 -82.73
C LYS A 572 18.46 -29.58 -81.51
N HIS A 573 17.68 -29.73 -80.43
CA HIS A 573 17.92 -29.04 -79.15
C HIS A 573 17.79 -27.51 -79.22
N ALA A 574 16.99 -26.98 -80.16
CA ALA A 574 16.72 -25.55 -80.22
C ALA A 574 15.94 -25.06 -78.97
N THR A 575 16.41 -24.01 -78.33
CA THR A 575 15.90 -23.48 -77.06
C THR A 575 14.98 -22.26 -77.21
N HIS A 576 15.01 -21.57 -78.35
CA HIS A 576 14.24 -20.35 -78.61
C HIS A 576 13.90 -20.27 -80.13
N PRO A 577 12.80 -19.63 -80.56
CA PRO A 577 12.42 -19.53 -81.97
C PRO A 577 13.40 -18.74 -82.83
N GLN A 578 14.30 -17.94 -82.25
CA GLN A 578 15.39 -17.28 -82.99
C GLN A 578 16.35 -18.30 -83.64
N GLN A 579 16.32 -19.55 -83.20
CA GLN A 579 17.06 -20.65 -83.80
C GLN A 579 16.25 -21.38 -84.89
N CYS A 580 15.07 -20.87 -85.26
CA CYS A 580 14.32 -21.29 -86.44
C CYS A 580 14.69 -20.40 -87.62
N TYR A 581 15.44 -20.95 -88.57
CA TYR A 581 15.90 -20.29 -89.79
C TYR A 581 14.91 -20.51 -90.94
N SER A 582 14.78 -19.56 -91.87
CA SER A 582 13.94 -19.75 -93.05
C SER A 582 14.46 -20.92 -93.90
N THR A 583 13.56 -21.72 -94.48
CA THR A 583 13.94 -22.89 -95.29
C THR A 583 14.64 -22.53 -96.60
N LEU A 584 14.49 -21.27 -97.02
CA LEU A 584 15.24 -20.65 -98.09
C LEU A 584 15.85 -19.37 -97.55
N ILE A 585 17.15 -19.17 -97.79
CA ILE A 585 17.86 -17.96 -97.39
C ILE A 585 18.31 -17.24 -98.65
N ASP A 586 17.96 -15.95 -98.71
CA ASP A 586 18.37 -15.06 -99.79
C ASP A 586 19.89 -14.90 -99.75
N ALA A 587 20.55 -15.14 -100.88
CA ALA A 587 21.98 -14.86 -101.05
C ALA A 587 22.26 -13.34 -101.21
N ARG A 588 21.39 -12.47 -100.70
CA ARG A 588 21.50 -11.00 -100.68
C ARG A 588 21.72 -10.35 -102.05
N LYS A 589 21.06 -10.88 -103.10
CA LYS A 589 21.24 -10.49 -104.52
C LYS A 589 22.56 -10.92 -105.16
N ASP A 590 23.33 -11.76 -104.48
CA ASP A 590 24.55 -12.31 -105.03
C ASP A 590 24.34 -13.78 -105.46
N VAL A 591 25.08 -14.21 -106.47
CA VAL A 591 25.02 -15.55 -107.04
C VAL A 591 26.25 -16.33 -106.62
N PHE A 592 26.03 -17.55 -106.14
CA PHE A 592 27.11 -18.51 -105.92
C PHE A 592 27.41 -19.22 -107.24
N ALA A 593 28.43 -18.74 -107.95
CA ALA A 593 28.84 -19.34 -109.23
C ALA A 593 29.19 -20.82 -109.07
N VAL A 594 28.78 -21.64 -110.03
CA VAL A 594 29.17 -23.06 -110.10
C VAL A 594 30.21 -23.20 -111.21
N ALA A 595 31.28 -23.95 -110.96
CA ALA A 595 32.42 -24.04 -111.88
C ALA A 595 32.04 -24.41 -113.34
N ASN A 596 30.96 -25.18 -113.55
CA ASN A 596 30.38 -25.44 -114.86
C ASN A 596 28.86 -25.17 -114.88
N GLU A 597 28.47 -23.94 -115.25
CA GLU A 597 27.08 -23.47 -115.21
C GLU A 597 26.16 -24.07 -116.30
N THR A 598 26.69 -24.66 -117.36
CA THR A 598 25.85 -25.18 -118.47
C THR A 598 25.42 -26.64 -118.30
N ILE A 599 26.11 -27.43 -117.48
CA ILE A 599 25.87 -28.88 -117.33
C ILE A 599 25.20 -29.24 -115.99
N THR A 600 25.40 -28.43 -114.95
CA THR A 600 25.15 -28.85 -113.57
C THR A 600 23.80 -28.41 -113.01
N TRP A 601 23.17 -27.42 -113.63
CA TRP A 601 21.86 -26.93 -113.22
C TRP A 601 20.73 -27.71 -113.93
N THR A 602 19.73 -28.16 -113.17
CA THR A 602 18.50 -28.73 -113.74
C THR A 602 17.48 -27.63 -113.97
N VAL A 603 17.03 -27.46 -115.22
CA VAL A 603 16.00 -26.46 -115.56
C VAL A 603 14.63 -26.95 -115.09
N ASP A 604 13.91 -26.09 -114.36
CA ASP A 604 12.55 -26.34 -113.89
C ASP A 604 11.53 -25.51 -114.68
N ALA A 605 10.27 -25.96 -114.71
CA ALA A 605 9.19 -25.30 -115.45
C ALA A 605 8.69 -24.01 -114.78
N ALA A 606 9.07 -23.73 -113.53
CA ALA A 606 8.66 -22.53 -112.80
C ALA A 606 9.03 -21.24 -113.53
N GLN A 607 8.07 -20.33 -113.62
CA GLN A 607 8.18 -19.07 -114.38
C GLN A 607 8.33 -17.84 -113.48
N THR A 608 8.26 -17.99 -112.15
CA THR A 608 8.48 -16.91 -111.18
C THR A 608 9.51 -17.33 -110.14
N ALA A 609 10.22 -16.37 -109.54
CA ALA A 609 11.20 -16.65 -108.49
C ALA A 609 10.58 -17.35 -107.26
N ALA A 610 9.32 -17.03 -106.91
CA ALA A 610 8.61 -17.65 -105.80
C ALA A 610 8.22 -19.12 -106.09
N ASP A 611 7.77 -19.41 -107.31
CA ASP A 611 7.49 -20.78 -107.74
C ASP A 611 8.77 -21.61 -107.85
N CYS A 612 9.88 -20.99 -108.29
CA CYS A 612 11.20 -21.60 -108.35
C CYS A 612 11.72 -21.98 -106.95
N GLY A 613 11.54 -21.09 -105.98
CA GLY A 613 11.81 -21.38 -104.57
C GLY A 613 10.91 -22.48 -104.01
N THR A 614 9.64 -22.50 -104.39
CA THR A 614 8.71 -23.58 -103.99
C THR A 614 9.13 -24.93 -104.57
N ALA A 615 9.58 -24.97 -105.84
CA ALA A 615 10.11 -26.17 -106.48
C ALA A 615 11.38 -26.69 -105.79
N CYS A 616 12.32 -25.79 -105.46
CA CYS A 616 13.50 -26.13 -104.67
C CYS A 616 13.12 -26.64 -103.27
N THR A 617 12.17 -25.97 -102.62
CA THR A 617 11.72 -26.36 -101.27
C THR A 617 11.04 -27.72 -101.27
N ALA A 618 10.27 -28.05 -102.29
CA ALA A 618 9.62 -29.35 -102.45
C ALA A 618 10.63 -30.48 -102.74
N SER A 619 11.72 -30.19 -103.45
CA SER A 619 12.78 -31.15 -103.74
C SER A 619 13.70 -31.36 -102.54
N ALA A 620 13.73 -32.58 -102.00
CA ALA A 620 14.69 -32.96 -100.96
C ALA A 620 16.15 -32.99 -101.48
N GLY A 621 16.32 -32.93 -102.79
CA GLY A 621 17.60 -32.91 -103.46
C GLY A 621 18.07 -31.52 -103.83
N CYS A 622 17.31 -30.44 -103.64
CA CYS A 622 17.79 -29.10 -103.98
C CYS A 622 18.78 -28.60 -102.92
N VAL A 623 19.87 -27.95 -103.34
CA VAL A 623 20.81 -27.27 -102.42
C VAL A 623 20.64 -25.76 -102.55
N MET A 624 20.49 -25.29 -103.79
CA MET A 624 20.24 -23.90 -104.13
C MET A 624 19.44 -23.82 -105.41
N TYR A 625 18.78 -22.69 -105.62
CA TYR A 625 18.20 -22.37 -106.92
C TYR A 625 18.70 -21.01 -107.39
N ARG A 626 18.72 -20.85 -108.71
CA ARG A 626 19.00 -19.61 -109.41
C ARG A 626 17.84 -19.35 -110.36
N PHE A 627 17.27 -18.16 -110.27
CA PHE A 627 16.23 -17.69 -111.17
C PHE A 627 16.77 -16.52 -111.99
N ASP A 628 17.00 -16.75 -113.27
CA ASP A 628 17.49 -15.74 -114.20
C ASP A 628 16.31 -14.98 -114.79
N ILE A 629 16.26 -13.66 -114.57
CA ILE A 629 15.16 -12.80 -115.01
C ILE A 629 15.40 -12.45 -116.48
N ALA A 630 14.50 -12.90 -117.36
CA ALA A 630 14.57 -12.61 -118.79
C ALA A 630 13.85 -11.29 -119.14
N ASP A 631 12.80 -10.95 -118.40
CA ASP A 631 12.02 -9.74 -118.58
C ASP A 631 11.75 -9.07 -117.23
N THR A 632 12.29 -7.86 -117.06
CA THR A 632 12.19 -7.07 -115.84
C THR A 632 10.79 -6.52 -115.57
N GLU A 633 9.90 -6.48 -116.58
CA GLU A 633 8.53 -5.95 -116.42
C GLU A 633 7.52 -7.01 -115.97
N THR A 634 7.69 -8.27 -116.41
CA THR A 634 6.77 -9.38 -116.11
C THR A 634 7.24 -10.29 -114.98
N GLY A 635 8.51 -10.22 -114.60
CA GLY A 635 9.11 -11.13 -113.60
C GLY A 635 9.27 -12.57 -114.09
N ALA A 636 9.06 -12.80 -115.39
CA ALA A 636 9.22 -14.09 -116.04
C ALA A 636 10.70 -14.38 -116.34
N GLY A 637 11.10 -15.63 -116.15
CA GLY A 637 12.50 -16.03 -116.20
C GLY A 637 12.67 -17.54 -116.22
N THR A 638 13.92 -17.98 -116.25
CA THR A 638 14.26 -19.40 -116.23
C THR A 638 14.68 -19.85 -114.85
N CYS A 639 13.93 -20.81 -114.27
CA CYS A 639 14.28 -21.45 -113.02
C CYS A 639 15.32 -22.55 -113.23
N LYS A 640 16.41 -22.49 -112.45
CA LYS A 640 17.48 -23.47 -112.41
C LYS A 640 17.65 -23.97 -110.98
N LEU A 641 17.52 -25.28 -110.77
CA LEU A 641 17.75 -25.93 -109.48
C LEU A 641 19.11 -26.61 -109.48
N TYR A 642 19.85 -26.51 -108.39
CA TYR A 642 21.12 -27.20 -108.20
C TYR A 642 20.92 -28.39 -107.27
N PRO A 643 21.09 -29.63 -107.75
CA PRO A 643 20.86 -30.81 -106.94
C PRO A 643 22.05 -31.12 -106.02
N LYS A 644 21.76 -31.72 -104.86
CA LYS A 644 22.73 -32.37 -103.98
C LYS A 644 23.17 -33.68 -104.60
N THR A 645 24.37 -34.12 -104.23
CA THR A 645 24.87 -35.45 -104.57
C THR A 645 25.44 -36.15 -103.35
N ASP A 646 24.93 -37.35 -103.06
CA ASP A 646 25.31 -38.07 -101.84
C ASP A 646 26.78 -38.56 -101.87
N ALA A 647 27.35 -38.70 -103.06
CA ALA A 647 28.75 -39.04 -103.32
C ALA A 647 29.59 -37.87 -103.85
N GLY A 648 29.11 -36.63 -103.71
CA GLY A 648 29.81 -35.45 -104.20
C GLY A 648 31.21 -35.26 -103.61
N SER A 649 32.16 -34.86 -104.46
CA SER A 649 33.56 -34.64 -104.07
C SER A 649 33.76 -33.41 -103.17
N TYR A 650 32.76 -32.52 -103.12
CA TYR A 650 32.82 -31.25 -102.40
C TYR A 650 31.76 -31.23 -101.29
N GLN A 651 32.17 -30.89 -100.06
CA GLN A 651 31.26 -30.49 -98.99
C GLN A 651 31.18 -28.97 -98.96
N VAL A 652 29.99 -28.40 -99.18
CA VAL A 652 29.78 -26.96 -99.21
C VAL A 652 28.96 -26.54 -98.01
N GLY A 653 29.49 -25.60 -97.22
CA GLY A 653 28.80 -25.00 -96.09
C GLY A 653 28.40 -23.56 -96.38
N PHE A 654 27.11 -23.24 -96.29
CA PHE A 654 26.62 -21.86 -96.35
C PHE A 654 26.33 -21.34 -94.95
N LYS A 655 26.67 -20.08 -94.72
CA LYS A 655 26.39 -19.39 -93.47
C LYS A 655 24.92 -18.96 -93.43
N VAL A 656 24.18 -19.40 -92.41
CA VAL A 656 22.71 -19.27 -92.32
C VAL A 656 22.28 -17.96 -91.63
N ALA A 657 23.10 -17.45 -90.71
CA ALA A 657 22.88 -16.18 -90.02
C ALA A 657 24.24 -15.55 -89.68
N ASP A 658 24.27 -14.31 -89.15
CA ASP A 658 25.53 -13.64 -88.77
C ASP A 658 26.34 -14.39 -87.67
N GLY A 659 25.77 -15.45 -87.07
CA GLY A 659 26.37 -16.34 -86.08
C GLY A 659 27.15 -17.55 -86.66
N ALA A 660 27.32 -18.60 -85.85
CA ALA A 660 28.14 -19.78 -86.14
C ALA A 660 27.38 -20.96 -86.77
N ASP A 661 26.14 -20.73 -87.23
CA ASP A 661 25.28 -21.77 -87.80
C ASP A 661 25.46 -21.89 -89.31
N TYR A 662 25.72 -23.12 -89.76
CA TYR A 662 25.95 -23.44 -91.16
C TYR A 662 24.99 -24.53 -91.61
N VAL A 663 24.58 -24.45 -92.87
CA VAL A 663 23.97 -25.57 -93.58
C VAL A 663 25.03 -26.20 -94.47
N VAL A 664 25.25 -27.50 -94.35
CA VAL A 664 26.32 -28.22 -95.06
C VAL A 664 25.71 -29.24 -95.99
N TRP A 665 26.07 -29.18 -97.27
CA TRP A 665 25.61 -30.07 -98.32
C TRP A 665 26.78 -30.76 -99.02
N ARG A 666 26.52 -31.91 -99.65
CA ARG A 666 27.47 -32.57 -100.57
C ARG A 666 27.06 -32.34 -102.01
N VAL A 667 28.02 -31.97 -102.84
CA VAL A 667 27.82 -31.56 -104.23
C VAL A 667 29.00 -31.99 -105.12
N ASP A 668 28.78 -32.04 -106.43
CA ASP A 668 29.78 -32.57 -107.38
C ASP A 668 30.85 -31.55 -107.79
N GLN A 669 30.62 -30.25 -107.55
CA GLN A 669 31.53 -29.19 -107.97
C GLN A 669 31.74 -28.14 -106.89
N ALA A 670 32.84 -27.40 -107.02
CA ALA A 670 33.05 -26.19 -106.25
C ALA A 670 31.96 -25.16 -106.55
N ILE A 671 31.45 -24.55 -105.48
CA ILE A 671 30.47 -23.48 -105.49
C ILE A 671 31.16 -22.21 -104.99
N GLY A 672 30.71 -21.05 -105.46
CA GLY A 672 31.17 -19.74 -105.05
C GLY A 672 32.54 -19.35 -105.62
N THR A 673 32.90 -18.08 -105.44
CA THR A 673 34.20 -17.54 -105.83
C THR A 673 35.14 -17.63 -104.65
N ALA A 674 36.32 -18.24 -104.83
CA ALA A 674 37.31 -18.33 -103.75
C ALA A 674 37.77 -16.93 -103.31
N LEU A 675 37.81 -16.69 -102.00
CA LEU A 675 38.37 -15.45 -101.45
C LEU A 675 39.83 -15.29 -101.85
N THR A 676 40.26 -14.04 -102.04
CA THR A 676 41.65 -13.70 -102.35
C THR A 676 42.59 -14.00 -101.18
N ASP A 677 42.11 -13.84 -99.94
CA ASP A 677 42.80 -14.26 -98.72
C ASP A 677 42.24 -15.58 -98.19
N GLN A 678 43.07 -16.63 -98.22
CA GLN A 678 42.77 -17.97 -97.70
C GLN A 678 43.54 -18.29 -96.41
N SER A 679 44.20 -17.30 -95.79
CA SER A 679 45.05 -17.50 -94.62
C SER A 679 44.31 -18.13 -93.44
N ALA A 680 43.03 -17.78 -93.24
CA ALA A 680 42.19 -18.34 -92.19
C ALA A 680 41.87 -19.84 -92.40
N ALA A 681 41.84 -20.32 -93.65
CA ALA A 681 41.56 -21.72 -93.99
C ALA A 681 42.81 -22.60 -94.10
N ALA A 682 44.01 -22.04 -94.01
CA ALA A 682 45.27 -22.76 -94.20
C ALA A 682 45.48 -23.96 -93.25
N ALA A 683 44.88 -23.92 -92.05
CA ALA A 683 44.93 -25.00 -91.06
C ALA A 683 43.60 -25.78 -90.92
N ALA A 684 42.57 -25.44 -91.70
CA ALA A 684 41.27 -26.09 -91.66
C ALA A 684 41.26 -27.35 -92.54
N ASN A 685 41.01 -28.50 -91.94
CA ASN A 685 41.07 -29.80 -92.61
C ASN A 685 39.79 -30.65 -92.48
N ASN A 686 38.77 -30.11 -91.81
CA ASN A 686 37.47 -30.72 -91.62
C ASN A 686 36.40 -29.63 -91.54
N THR A 687 35.12 -30.04 -91.54
CA THR A 687 33.97 -29.14 -91.56
C THR A 687 33.96 -28.16 -90.37
N VAL A 688 34.30 -28.61 -89.15
CA VAL A 688 34.33 -27.79 -87.92
C VAL A 688 35.32 -26.64 -88.06
N THR A 689 36.53 -26.97 -88.50
CA THR A 689 37.64 -26.03 -88.60
C THR A 689 37.45 -25.09 -89.78
N CYS A 690 36.82 -25.54 -90.87
CA CYS A 690 36.39 -24.69 -91.98
C CYS A 690 35.37 -23.64 -91.55
N MET A 691 34.37 -24.02 -90.75
CA MET A 691 33.38 -23.08 -90.22
C MET A 691 34.01 -22.05 -89.30
N ALA A 692 34.88 -22.49 -88.38
CA ALA A 692 35.60 -21.59 -87.49
C ALA A 692 36.52 -20.62 -88.27
N ALA A 693 37.12 -21.08 -89.37
CA ALA A 693 37.90 -20.25 -90.28
C ALA A 693 37.01 -19.21 -91.00
N CYS A 694 35.88 -19.65 -91.55
CA CYS A 694 34.93 -18.76 -92.22
C CYS A 694 34.34 -17.71 -91.29
N ASN A 695 33.99 -18.07 -90.04
CA ASN A 695 33.50 -17.12 -89.04
C ASN A 695 34.51 -16.02 -88.66
N LYS A 696 35.81 -16.27 -88.83
CA LYS A 696 36.86 -15.27 -88.59
C LYS A 696 37.07 -14.33 -89.79
N ALA A 697 36.72 -14.78 -90.99
CA ALA A 697 36.86 -14.00 -92.22
C ALA A 697 35.58 -13.21 -92.49
N ALA A 698 35.65 -11.88 -92.41
CA ALA A 698 34.47 -11.01 -92.53
C ALA A 698 33.77 -11.11 -93.90
N GLU A 699 34.52 -11.41 -94.96
CA GLU A 699 34.02 -11.54 -96.34
C GLU A 699 33.57 -12.98 -96.68
N CYS A 700 33.65 -13.91 -95.73
CA CYS A 700 33.30 -15.31 -95.97
C CYS A 700 31.80 -15.56 -95.80
N GLU A 701 31.16 -16.03 -96.86
CA GLU A 701 29.73 -16.38 -96.88
C GLU A 701 29.51 -17.90 -96.89
N GLY A 702 30.55 -18.65 -97.20
CA GLY A 702 30.57 -20.09 -97.08
C GLY A 702 31.94 -20.69 -97.32
N PHE A 703 32.02 -22.01 -97.34
CA PHE A 703 33.24 -22.74 -97.67
C PHE A 703 32.93 -23.95 -98.55
N HIS A 704 33.92 -24.42 -99.29
CA HIS A 704 33.91 -25.78 -99.83
C HIS A 704 35.12 -26.57 -99.33
N LEU A 705 34.90 -27.81 -98.92
CA LEU A 705 35.91 -28.75 -98.46
C LEU A 705 36.02 -29.90 -99.46
N THR A 706 37.23 -30.10 -99.99
CA THR A 706 37.53 -31.18 -100.95
C THR A 706 38.59 -32.09 -100.34
N GLY A 707 38.22 -33.29 -99.91
CA GLY A 707 39.10 -34.15 -99.11
C GLY A 707 39.44 -33.47 -97.77
N THR A 708 40.67 -32.97 -97.63
CA THR A 708 41.15 -32.22 -96.45
C THR A 708 41.45 -30.76 -96.74
N THR A 709 41.18 -30.27 -97.96
CA THR A 709 41.51 -28.90 -98.36
C THR A 709 40.28 -28.02 -98.24
N CYS A 710 40.34 -27.04 -97.35
CA CYS A 710 39.30 -26.05 -97.13
C CYS A 710 39.54 -24.80 -97.97
N THR A 711 38.50 -24.34 -98.68
CA THR A 711 38.53 -23.07 -99.41
C THR A 711 37.36 -22.21 -98.94
N LEU A 712 37.64 -20.98 -98.52
CA LEU A 712 36.61 -19.99 -98.20
C LEU A 712 36.11 -19.33 -99.48
N MET A 713 34.79 -19.12 -99.55
CA MET A 713 34.13 -18.57 -100.73
C MET A 713 33.24 -17.39 -100.39
N SER A 714 33.10 -16.48 -101.35
CA SER A 714 32.06 -15.45 -101.40
C SER A 714 31.18 -15.68 -102.62
N SER A 715 30.02 -15.05 -102.61
CA SER A 715 29.16 -14.89 -103.77
C SER A 715 29.69 -13.79 -104.73
N VAL A 716 29.00 -13.61 -105.87
CA VAL A 716 29.28 -12.55 -106.87
C VAL A 716 27.99 -11.81 -107.18
N LEU A 717 28.04 -10.48 -107.22
CA LEU A 717 26.87 -9.66 -107.52
C LEU A 717 26.42 -9.82 -108.99
N GLU A 718 25.20 -10.31 -109.19
CA GLU A 718 24.58 -10.46 -110.50
C GLU A 718 23.14 -9.94 -110.49
N GLN A 719 22.94 -8.69 -110.94
CA GLN A 719 21.64 -7.99 -110.82
C GLN A 719 20.48 -8.64 -111.59
N ALA A 720 20.78 -9.51 -112.57
CA ALA A 720 19.79 -10.19 -113.40
C ALA A 720 19.36 -11.56 -112.84
N ALA A 721 19.92 -11.98 -111.70
CA ALA A 721 19.69 -13.30 -111.11
C ALA A 721 19.27 -13.20 -109.64
N LEU A 722 18.32 -14.04 -109.24
CA LEU A 722 17.95 -14.27 -107.85
C LEU A 722 18.43 -15.65 -107.44
N SER A 723 19.32 -15.72 -106.45
CA SER A 723 19.86 -16.97 -105.91
C SER A 723 19.46 -17.12 -104.45
N MET A 724 18.97 -18.30 -104.08
CA MET A 724 18.73 -18.66 -102.68
C MET A 724 19.24 -20.07 -102.44
N PHE A 725 19.75 -20.31 -101.23
CA PHE A 725 20.14 -21.66 -100.81
C PHE A 725 19.15 -22.23 -99.80
N GLN A 726 19.01 -23.54 -99.83
CA GLN A 726 18.05 -24.26 -99.03
C GLN A 726 18.65 -24.64 -97.66
N VAL A 727 17.84 -24.46 -96.63
CA VAL A 727 18.09 -24.92 -95.26
C VAL A 727 17.00 -25.92 -94.90
N ARG A 728 17.35 -27.19 -94.79
CA ARG A 728 16.46 -28.24 -94.29
C ARG A 728 17.06 -28.84 -93.03
N GLY A 729 16.22 -29.10 -92.03
CA GLY A 729 16.64 -29.41 -90.65
C GLY A 729 17.72 -30.48 -90.48
N VAL A 730 17.81 -31.49 -91.36
CA VAL A 730 18.86 -32.54 -91.28
C VAL A 730 20.24 -32.12 -91.83
N GLN A 731 20.37 -30.90 -92.36
CA GLN A 731 21.59 -30.39 -93.00
C GLN A 731 22.21 -29.23 -92.22
N LEU A 732 21.60 -28.85 -91.09
CA LEU A 732 22.21 -27.93 -90.15
C LEU A 732 23.39 -28.63 -89.46
N TYR A 733 24.51 -27.93 -89.35
CA TYR A 733 25.78 -28.50 -88.91
C TYR A 733 25.73 -29.19 -87.54
N SER A 734 24.84 -28.76 -86.64
CA SER A 734 24.57 -29.39 -85.33
C SER A 734 24.28 -30.90 -85.39
N ASP A 735 23.91 -31.41 -86.57
CA ASP A 735 23.41 -32.76 -86.78
C ASP A 735 24.39 -33.69 -87.48
N ILE A 736 25.59 -33.22 -87.86
CA ILE A 736 26.65 -34.11 -88.35
C ILE A 736 27.14 -34.91 -87.14
N PRO A 737 26.85 -36.23 -87.03
CA PRO A 737 27.38 -37.01 -85.94
C PRO A 737 28.89 -36.88 -85.98
N TYR A 738 29.47 -36.48 -84.85
CA TYR A 738 30.90 -36.39 -84.64
C TYR A 738 31.52 -37.75 -84.99
N GLN A 739 31.91 -37.95 -86.24
CA GLN A 739 32.64 -39.14 -86.63
C GLN A 739 34.07 -38.96 -86.14
N GLY A 740 34.26 -39.32 -84.86
CA GLY A 740 35.51 -39.79 -84.28
C GLY A 740 36.66 -38.79 -84.21
N VAL A 741 36.85 -38.23 -83.01
CA VAL A 741 38.08 -38.49 -82.25
C VAL A 741 37.68 -39.30 -81.02
#